data_AF-A0A0D1C1M7-F1
#
_entry.id   AF-A0A0D1C1M7-F1
#
_cell.length_a   1.000
_cell.length_b   1.000
_cell.length_c   1.000
_cell.angle_alpha   90.00
_cell.angle_beta   90.00
_cell.angle_gamma   90.00
#
_symmetry.space_group_name_H-M   'P 1'
#
loop_
_entity.id
_entity.type
_entity.pdbx_description
1 polymer ?
#
loop_
_entity_poly.entity_id
_entity_poly.type
_entity_poly.pdbx_seq_one_letter_code
_entity_poly.pdbx_strand_id
1 'polypeptide(L)'
;MNHKNISLLKERRRDMNIRKIENIVKDFTLIFFISMIITFVPLFKVHASSTTPIVGRAQLTQDQAFNYFRTRNSEKSDQAVKNFISIVWQEANLEGIKPDVAFMQIMKETNFLRFTGDVKECQNNFAGIGATGGGVSGAYFKDTRTGVRAVVQHLKAYCSTEGLRTSCVDPRFTYVKRGISPYVEWLGIGENPNYPDQGWAADNNYGKSIASMMQVAKNLSSSHENNIDTVQPNYKAKIQTYDIMEGNKYITDKKLEVNKLYTIKGYASSENGVLYEFWAKDVSAGVWTKIRDYKEDRYANWTPNKSGQYIIKVNVKDKNSNLELDGKVEKTFIVIAGNTKPGKAKIQTYDIMEGNKYITDKKLEVNKLYTIKGYASSENGVLYEFWAKNESEGNWIKIKDYSSDRCANWTPNKSGQYIIKVNVKDKNSNLELDGKVEKTFMVIPKGEKPGKAKIQTYDIMEGNKYVTSKKLDLNKKYTIKAYASSSNGVLYEFWIKDVRKGNWVKIRDYKEDRLATFSVSNQSSYIIKVNVKDKYSLNSVDSYVEKNFTIGDLMRTIVLDAGHGGRDSGALSSQATGRLHEADIVQKITIKLGNLLKKAGYNVIYTRDKIDLYNYPSVTQNLEDRINVANSIKADLFMSIHADSFDVSSANGYSAHYSSYRPKLDNSGIYEEDDITYDKTPCDAALKSKVLSQLIVNEMSSLGGSNRGISDHNLYVTKNALMPSVLVETGFVSNDAEVRKLNSDSYQNQIAQKLYNAVTKLFNI
;
A
#
# COMPACT_ATOMS: atom_id res chain seq x y z
N MET A 1 2.39 15.54 81.31
CA MET A 1 1.67 14.40 80.74
C MET A 1 1.17 14.78 79.34
N ASN A 2 1.80 14.43 78.23
CA ASN A 2 3.20 14.15 77.86
C ASN A 2 3.18 14.25 76.32
N HIS A 3 3.71 15.31 75.69
CA HIS A 3 5.12 15.66 75.48
C HIS A 3 5.82 14.67 74.54
N LYS A 4 6.48 15.10 73.47
CA LYS A 4 7.51 16.16 73.40
C LYS A 4 7.29 17.07 72.18
N ASN A 5 7.17 18.39 72.25
CA ASN A 5 7.81 19.41 73.09
C ASN A 5 9.30 19.64 72.76
N ILE A 6 9.59 20.91 72.37
CA ILE A 6 10.75 21.75 72.74
C ILE A 6 12.00 21.52 71.86
N SER A 7 12.56 22.55 71.20
CA SER A 7 13.27 23.67 71.86
C SER A 7 13.37 24.90 70.94
N LEU A 8 12.88 26.08 71.33
CA LEU A 8 13.50 27.09 72.21
C LEU A 8 14.24 28.19 71.43
N LEU A 9 13.78 29.41 71.70
CA LEU A 9 14.56 30.60 72.01
C LEU A 9 15.45 31.24 70.92
N LYS A 10 15.01 32.45 70.53
CA LYS A 10 15.79 33.69 70.63
C LYS A 10 17.22 33.48 71.16
N GLU A 11 18.21 33.71 70.31
CA GLU A 11 19.01 34.94 70.39
C GLU A 11 19.99 35.09 69.21
N ARG A 12 19.93 36.29 68.63
CA ARG A 12 21.04 37.09 68.07
C ARG A 12 21.65 36.72 66.70
N ARG A 13 21.28 37.62 65.78
CA ARG A 13 22.13 38.49 64.93
C ARG A 13 22.38 38.03 63.49
N ARG A 14 22.19 39.04 62.62
CA ARG A 14 22.58 39.17 61.19
C ARG A 14 21.63 38.44 60.24
N ASP A 15 21.03 39.05 59.22
CA ASP A 15 21.17 40.37 58.62
C ASP A 15 19.91 40.71 57.81
N MET A 16 19.64 42.01 57.73
CA MET A 16 19.00 42.75 56.62
C MET A 16 17.84 42.12 55.84
N ASN A 17 16.66 42.70 56.08
CA ASN A 17 15.69 43.25 55.11
C ASN A 17 14.33 43.11 55.79
N ILE A 18 13.66 44.18 56.19
CA ILE A 18 13.01 45.13 55.30
C ILE A 18 12.86 46.44 56.09
N ARG A 19 13.49 47.52 55.62
CA ARG A 19 13.09 48.89 55.98
C ARG A 19 11.84 49.23 55.15
N LYS A 20 10.75 49.78 55.72
CA LYS A 20 10.61 51.19 56.16
C LYS A 20 10.82 52.12 54.96
N ILE A 21 9.89 52.95 54.51
CA ILE A 21 9.28 54.15 55.15
C ILE A 21 8.29 54.72 54.11
N GLU A 22 6.99 54.85 54.38
CA GLU A 22 6.32 55.92 55.14
C GLU A 22 6.42 57.33 54.50
N ASN A 23 5.24 57.84 54.10
CA ASN A 23 4.64 59.15 54.41
C ASN A 23 5.53 60.41 54.47
N ILE A 24 4.93 61.53 54.00
CA ILE A 24 4.94 62.93 54.51
C ILE A 24 4.91 63.87 53.28
N VAL A 25 4.17 64.97 53.16
CA VAL A 25 3.16 65.73 53.93
C VAL A 25 2.55 66.74 52.94
N LYS A 26 1.37 67.27 53.29
CA LYS A 26 0.66 68.44 52.74
C LYS A 26 1.51 69.60 52.21
N ASP A 27 0.94 70.23 51.17
CA ASP A 27 0.91 71.65 50.78
C ASP A 27 2.23 72.44 50.69
N PHE A 28 2.47 73.11 49.56
CA PHE A 28 2.67 74.57 49.46
C PHE A 28 2.95 75.04 48.01
N THR A 29 2.05 75.87 47.48
CA THR A 29 2.25 77.11 46.68
C THR A 29 2.77 77.16 45.23
N LEU A 30 1.88 77.68 44.35
CA LEU A 30 1.99 78.95 43.56
C LEU A 30 2.35 78.90 42.06
N ILE A 31 1.69 79.83 41.33
CA ILE A 31 1.99 80.47 40.00
C ILE A 31 1.20 79.89 38.81
N PHE A 32 0.44 80.60 37.95
CA PHE A 32 0.03 82.01 37.66
C PHE A 32 -1.14 81.85 36.62
N PHE A 33 -2.33 82.47 36.63
CA PHE A 33 -2.81 83.86 36.53
C PHE A 33 -2.57 84.61 35.19
N ILE A 34 -3.70 85.01 34.54
CA ILE A 34 -4.02 86.30 33.87
C ILE A 34 -4.39 86.30 32.36
N SER A 35 -5.59 86.88 32.15
CA SER A 35 -6.07 87.76 31.07
C SER A 35 -6.90 87.20 29.91
N MET A 36 -8.07 87.81 29.81
CA MET A 36 -9.14 87.72 28.83
C MET A 36 -9.33 89.12 28.23
N ILE A 37 -9.96 89.16 27.06
CA ILE A 37 -10.76 90.22 26.41
C ILE A 37 -10.13 90.96 25.17
N ILE A 38 -10.89 90.85 24.06
CA ILE A 38 -11.18 91.80 22.94
C ILE A 38 -10.70 91.43 21.49
N THR A 39 -11.66 90.81 20.77
CA THR A 39 -12.11 90.95 19.34
C THR A 39 -11.28 90.53 18.09
N PHE A 40 -12.04 89.94 17.13
CA PHE A 40 -11.89 89.88 15.66
C PHE A 40 -10.89 88.89 14.97
N VAL A 41 -11.47 87.81 14.39
CA VAL A 41 -11.20 87.01 13.16
C VAL A 41 -9.75 86.89 12.58
N PRO A 42 -9.35 85.75 11.92
CA PRO A 42 -9.55 84.31 12.14
C PRO A 42 -8.19 83.61 12.43
N LEU A 43 -8.13 82.28 12.65
CA LEU A 43 -7.14 81.37 12.02
C LEU A 43 -7.29 79.91 12.49
N PHE A 44 -7.35 79.03 11.49
CA PHE A 44 -7.12 77.58 11.50
C PHE A 44 -8.01 76.66 12.35
N LYS A 45 -8.89 75.93 11.64
CA LYS A 45 -9.16 74.51 11.92
C LYS A 45 -7.80 73.80 12.06
N VAL A 46 -7.37 73.55 13.29
CA VAL A 46 -6.37 72.51 13.55
C VAL A 46 -7.05 71.20 13.17
N HIS A 47 -6.43 70.53 12.20
CA HIS A 47 -6.95 69.31 11.59
C HIS A 47 -7.16 68.23 12.65
N ALA A 48 -8.22 67.44 12.47
CA ALA A 48 -8.41 66.16 13.14
C ALA A 48 -7.07 65.39 13.15
N SER A 49 -6.64 64.94 14.32
CA SER A 49 -5.39 64.19 14.50
C SER A 49 -5.29 63.08 13.45
N SER A 50 -4.28 63.17 12.59
CA SER A 50 -4.12 62.30 11.42
C SER A 50 -3.75 60.87 11.83
N THR A 51 -4.74 60.06 12.21
CA THR A 51 -4.53 58.64 12.50
C THR A 51 -4.33 57.85 11.21
N THR A 52 -3.40 56.90 11.22
CA THR A 52 -3.02 56.08 10.07
C THR A 52 -3.85 54.79 10.04
N PRO A 53 -4.74 54.58 9.05
CA PRO A 53 -5.53 53.34 8.97
C PRO A 53 -4.63 52.13 8.68
N ILE A 54 -4.90 50.98 9.32
CA ILE A 54 -4.14 49.73 9.08
C ILE A 54 -4.59 49.02 7.79
N VAL A 55 -5.85 49.19 7.40
CA VAL A 55 -6.43 48.60 6.18
C VAL A 55 -6.20 49.52 4.97
N GLY A 56 -5.95 48.92 3.80
CA GLY A 56 -5.87 49.64 2.51
C GLY A 56 -4.54 49.49 1.78
N ARG A 57 -4.26 50.42 0.86
CA ARG A 57 -3.04 50.41 0.03
C ARG A 57 -1.84 51.01 0.75
N ALA A 58 -0.65 50.51 0.45
CA ALA A 58 0.61 51.07 0.95
C ALA A 58 0.76 52.55 0.58
N GLN A 59 1.36 53.33 1.48
CA GLN A 59 1.84 54.69 1.24
C GLN A 59 3.33 54.72 0.86
N LEU A 60 4.12 53.75 1.31
CA LEU A 60 5.52 53.58 0.92
C LEU A 60 5.65 52.68 -0.31
N THR A 61 6.66 52.95 -1.14
CA THR A 61 7.14 51.99 -2.15
C THR A 61 8.00 50.90 -1.49
N GLN A 62 8.20 49.77 -2.17
CA GLN A 62 9.14 48.74 -1.70
C GLN A 62 10.57 49.25 -1.60
N ASP A 63 10.97 50.20 -2.47
CA ASP A 63 12.30 50.82 -2.45
C ASP A 63 12.46 51.76 -1.25
N GLN A 64 11.44 52.55 -0.90
CA GLN A 64 11.46 53.35 0.34
C GLN A 64 11.58 52.45 1.58
N ALA A 65 10.85 51.32 1.61
CA ALA A 65 10.97 50.34 2.68
C ALA A 65 12.37 49.71 2.74
N PHE A 66 12.96 49.41 1.59
CA PHE A 66 14.32 48.88 1.46
C PHE A 66 15.38 49.89 1.91
N ASN A 67 15.28 51.15 1.47
CA ASN A 67 16.20 52.22 1.88
C ASN A 67 16.10 52.45 3.38
N TYR A 68 14.87 52.47 3.93
CA TYR A 68 14.66 52.56 5.38
C TYR A 68 15.29 51.39 6.14
N PHE A 69 15.10 50.15 5.68
CA PHE A 69 15.77 48.97 6.25
C PHE A 69 17.29 49.16 6.32
N ARG A 70 17.87 49.64 5.21
CA ARG A 70 19.32 49.81 5.07
C ARG A 70 19.91 50.86 5.99
N THR A 71 19.13 51.86 6.42
CA THR A 71 19.58 52.81 7.45
C THR A 71 19.85 52.15 8.81
N ARG A 72 19.34 50.93 9.04
CA ARG A 72 19.43 50.24 10.33
C ARG A 72 20.06 48.87 10.27
N ASN A 73 20.04 48.15 9.15
CA ASN A 73 20.66 46.84 9.02
C ASN A 73 21.41 46.67 7.69
N SER A 74 22.74 46.57 7.77
CA SER A 74 23.66 46.33 6.65
C SER A 74 24.08 44.86 6.50
N GLU A 75 23.78 43.97 7.46
CA GLU A 75 24.27 42.58 7.50
C GLU A 75 23.53 41.65 6.55
N LYS A 76 22.22 41.87 6.34
CA LYS A 76 21.42 41.05 5.41
C LYS A 76 21.76 41.40 3.96
N SER A 77 21.70 40.46 3.02
CA SER A 77 21.95 40.74 1.60
C SER A 77 20.81 41.52 0.94
N ASP A 78 21.11 42.38 -0.04
CA ASP A 78 20.11 43.22 -0.72
C ASP A 78 18.98 42.38 -1.31
N GLN A 79 19.35 41.27 -1.96
CA GLN A 79 18.39 40.37 -2.57
C GLN A 79 17.48 39.70 -1.53
N ALA A 80 18.02 39.28 -0.38
CA ALA A 80 17.22 38.66 0.68
C ALA A 80 16.21 39.66 1.27
N VAL A 81 16.64 40.91 1.49
CA VAL A 81 15.76 41.98 2.01
C VAL A 81 14.67 42.35 1.00
N LYS A 82 15.02 42.53 -0.29
CA LYS A 82 14.05 42.81 -1.35
C LYS A 82 13.04 41.66 -1.52
N ASN A 83 13.50 40.41 -1.45
CA ASN A 83 12.63 39.24 -1.47
C ASN A 83 11.68 39.23 -0.26
N PHE A 84 12.19 39.53 0.94
CA PHE A 84 11.40 39.62 2.16
C PHE A 84 10.32 40.71 2.06
N ILE A 85 10.69 41.93 1.63
CA ILE A 85 9.76 43.04 1.40
C ILE A 85 8.66 42.63 0.40
N SER A 86 9.03 41.94 -0.69
CA SER A 86 8.06 41.44 -1.67
C SER A 86 7.06 40.44 -1.06
N ILE A 87 7.53 39.55 -0.17
CA ILE A 87 6.66 38.62 0.57
C ILE A 87 5.69 39.40 1.48
N VAL A 88 6.16 40.39 2.23
CA VAL A 88 5.31 41.26 3.07
C VAL A 88 4.24 41.97 2.24
N TRP A 89 4.62 42.54 1.09
CA TRP A 89 3.66 43.18 0.17
C TRP A 89 2.61 42.22 -0.35
N GLN A 90 2.99 41.01 -0.71
CA GLN A 90 2.03 40.03 -1.23
C GLN A 90 1.06 39.56 -0.15
N GLU A 91 1.56 39.14 1.02
CA GLU A 91 0.71 38.61 2.09
C GLU A 91 -0.21 39.67 2.70
N ALA A 92 0.28 40.90 2.90
CA ALA A 92 -0.54 41.99 3.42
C ALA A 92 -1.66 42.38 2.44
N ASN A 93 -1.35 42.50 1.15
CA ASN A 93 -2.35 42.82 0.12
C ASN A 93 -3.44 41.74 0.00
N LEU A 94 -3.10 40.46 0.16
CA LEU A 94 -4.08 39.37 0.15
C LEU A 94 -5.16 39.57 1.22
N GLU A 95 -4.77 40.02 2.42
CA GLU A 95 -5.68 40.23 3.55
C GLU A 95 -6.31 41.64 3.60
N GLY A 96 -5.91 42.54 2.68
CA GLY A 96 -6.37 43.94 2.64
C GLY A 96 -5.65 44.85 3.64
N ILE A 97 -4.56 44.39 4.25
CA ILE A 97 -3.74 45.14 5.20
C ILE A 97 -2.69 45.94 4.46
N LYS A 98 -2.40 47.16 4.91
CA LYS A 98 -1.32 47.99 4.37
C LYS A 98 0.04 47.29 4.52
N PRO A 99 0.73 46.97 3.41
CA PRO A 99 2.03 46.32 3.46
C PRO A 99 3.11 47.04 4.27
N ASP A 100 3.15 48.37 4.17
CA ASP A 100 4.13 49.22 4.83
C ASP A 100 3.90 49.31 6.35
N VAL A 101 2.65 49.22 6.81
CA VAL A 101 2.34 49.07 8.24
C VAL A 101 2.87 47.73 8.77
N ALA A 102 2.53 46.62 8.10
CA ALA A 102 3.01 45.30 8.49
C ALA A 102 4.55 45.22 8.46
N PHE A 103 5.18 45.83 7.45
CA PHE A 103 6.63 45.91 7.35
C PHE A 103 7.24 46.69 8.52
N MET A 104 6.74 47.89 8.84
CA MET A 104 7.29 48.70 9.95
C MET A 104 7.10 48.02 11.30
N GLN A 105 5.97 47.34 11.50
CA GLN A 105 5.73 46.55 12.70
C GLN A 105 6.78 45.42 12.81
N ILE A 106 6.97 44.63 11.75
CA ILE A 106 8.02 43.59 11.70
C ILE A 106 9.40 44.18 12.02
N MET A 107 9.76 45.33 11.45
CA MET A 107 11.05 45.98 11.72
C MET A 107 11.22 46.34 13.19
N LYS A 108 10.16 46.85 13.82
CA LYS A 108 10.16 47.16 15.26
C LYS A 108 10.32 45.88 16.09
N GLU A 109 9.50 44.86 15.83
CA GLU A 109 9.45 43.61 16.59
C GLU A 109 10.74 42.80 16.52
N THR A 110 11.38 42.79 15.34
CA THR A 110 12.57 41.96 15.10
C THR A 110 13.87 42.73 15.24
N ASN A 111 13.82 44.02 15.58
CA ASN A 111 14.96 44.92 15.52
C ASN A 111 15.64 44.89 14.13
N PHE A 112 14.85 45.15 13.09
CA PHE A 112 15.25 45.12 11.68
C PHE A 112 15.83 43.77 11.25
N LEU A 113 15.12 42.67 11.56
CA LEU A 113 15.52 41.28 11.26
C LEU A 113 16.81 40.81 11.95
N ARG A 114 17.13 41.36 13.13
CA ARG A 114 18.25 40.89 13.97
C ARG A 114 17.85 39.88 15.02
N PHE A 115 16.58 39.86 15.43
CA PHE A 115 16.04 38.91 16.41
C PHE A 115 16.80 38.95 17.75
N THR A 116 16.98 40.15 18.30
CA THR A 116 17.73 40.36 19.56
C THR A 116 16.94 40.03 20.84
N GLY A 117 15.72 39.51 20.70
CA GLY A 117 14.84 39.13 21.82
C GLY A 117 14.76 37.61 22.05
N ASP A 118 13.67 37.14 22.66
CA ASP A 118 13.46 35.71 22.97
C ASP A 118 13.25 34.82 21.73
N VAL A 119 12.76 35.41 20.63
CA VAL A 119 12.52 34.71 19.36
C VAL A 119 13.77 34.73 18.49
N LYS A 120 14.14 33.59 17.93
CA LYS A 120 15.28 33.41 17.01
C LYS A 120 14.86 33.52 15.55
N GLU A 121 15.77 33.96 14.68
CA GLU A 121 15.53 34.10 13.23
C GLU A 121 15.00 32.80 12.58
N CYS A 122 15.53 31.65 13.00
CA CYS A 122 15.13 30.34 12.46
C CYS A 122 13.66 29.97 12.71
N GLN A 123 12.97 30.70 13.60
CA GLN A 123 11.55 30.47 13.90
C GLN A 123 10.60 31.12 12.91
N ASN A 124 11.09 32.01 12.04
CA ASN A 124 10.28 32.83 11.14
C ASN A 124 9.13 33.56 11.87
N ASN A 125 9.28 33.87 13.16
CA ASN A 125 8.26 34.55 13.95
C ASN A 125 8.60 36.04 14.05
N PHE A 126 8.02 36.83 13.17
CA PHE A 126 8.39 38.22 12.95
C PHE A 126 7.65 39.23 13.85
N ALA A 127 6.87 38.75 14.81
CA ALA A 127 6.00 39.55 15.67
C ALA A 127 6.03 39.11 17.14
N GLY A 128 6.98 38.24 17.53
CA GLY A 128 7.02 37.73 18.90
C GLY A 128 5.78 36.90 19.28
N ILE A 129 5.04 36.34 18.32
CA ILE A 129 3.74 35.70 18.58
C ILE A 129 3.93 34.57 19.59
N GLY A 130 3.33 34.73 20.78
CA GLY A 130 3.38 33.76 21.86
C GLY A 130 4.66 33.78 22.71
N ALA A 131 5.59 34.71 22.49
CA ALA A 131 6.68 34.97 23.42
C ALA A 131 6.15 35.80 24.61
N THR A 132 6.59 35.50 25.83
CA THR A 132 6.08 36.14 27.07
C THR A 132 7.19 36.81 27.90
N GLY A 133 8.41 36.92 27.38
CA GLY A 133 9.59 37.33 28.16
C GLY A 133 10.25 36.14 28.87
N GLY A 134 11.55 36.26 29.16
CA GLY A 134 12.28 35.31 30.01
C GLY A 134 12.71 34.00 29.33
N GLY A 135 12.93 34.02 28.02
CA GLY A 135 13.43 32.86 27.25
C GLY A 135 12.35 31.92 26.69
N VAL A 136 11.06 32.27 26.82
CA VAL A 136 9.97 31.51 26.20
C VAL A 136 9.99 31.74 24.68
N SER A 137 10.23 30.68 23.91
CA SER A 137 10.62 30.79 22.50
C SER A 137 9.52 31.33 21.57
N GLY A 138 8.25 31.35 21.99
CA GLY A 138 7.13 31.74 21.12
C GLY A 138 6.86 30.74 19.98
N ALA A 139 5.97 31.12 19.05
CA ALA A 139 5.55 30.28 17.92
C ALA A 139 6.68 30.04 16.90
N TYR A 140 6.56 28.94 16.16
CA TYR A 140 7.45 28.57 15.05
C TYR A 140 6.66 28.47 13.74
N PHE A 141 7.19 29.06 12.66
CA PHE A 141 6.61 28.98 11.33
C PHE A 141 7.57 28.33 10.35
N LYS A 142 7.03 27.43 9.52
CA LYS A 142 7.80 26.55 8.61
C LYS A 142 8.67 27.29 7.59
N ASP A 143 8.29 28.49 7.21
CA ASP A 143 8.98 29.32 6.22
C ASP A 143 8.66 30.80 6.44
N THR A 144 9.47 31.67 5.83
CA THR A 144 9.36 33.14 5.92
C THR A 144 7.97 33.64 5.51
N ARG A 145 7.37 33.07 4.46
CA ARG A 145 6.04 33.50 3.97
C ARG A 145 4.94 33.17 4.97
N THR A 146 4.99 31.98 5.58
CA THR A 146 4.05 31.56 6.62
C THR A 146 4.18 32.44 7.86
N GLY A 147 5.41 32.78 8.25
CA GLY A 147 5.69 33.71 9.34
C GLY A 147 5.13 35.11 9.11
N VAL A 148 5.39 35.68 7.94
CA VAL A 148 4.85 36.99 7.54
C VAL A 148 3.33 36.97 7.49
N ARG A 149 2.73 35.89 6.96
CA ARG A 149 1.27 35.71 6.97
C ARG A 149 0.70 35.72 8.39
N ALA A 150 1.36 35.07 9.34
CA ALA A 150 0.92 35.08 10.73
C ALA A 150 0.90 36.50 11.32
N VAL A 151 1.91 37.32 11.04
CA VAL A 151 1.91 38.74 11.45
C VAL A 151 0.75 39.52 10.84
N VAL A 152 0.54 39.37 9.52
CA VAL A 152 -0.56 40.03 8.81
C VAL A 152 -1.92 39.64 9.36
N GLN A 153 -2.12 38.34 9.64
CA GLN A 153 -3.36 37.84 10.23
C GLN A 153 -3.54 38.35 11.66
N HIS A 154 -2.49 38.37 12.47
CA HIS A 154 -2.54 38.93 13.82
C HIS A 154 -2.94 40.41 13.77
N LEU A 155 -2.34 41.18 12.86
CA LEU A 155 -2.63 42.60 12.68
C LEU A 155 -4.07 42.84 12.20
N LYS A 156 -4.56 41.96 11.31
CA LYS A 156 -5.96 41.96 10.88
C LYS A 156 -6.93 41.64 12.01
N ALA A 157 -6.55 40.76 12.95
CA ALA A 157 -7.37 40.48 14.12
C ALA A 157 -7.60 41.77 14.93
N TYR A 158 -6.54 42.55 15.18
CA TYR A 158 -6.66 43.82 15.89
C TYR A 158 -7.47 44.88 15.12
N CYS A 159 -7.28 45.01 13.80
CA CYS A 159 -7.84 46.14 13.06
C CYS A 159 -9.21 45.91 12.41
N SER A 160 -9.69 44.66 12.30
CA SER A 160 -10.92 44.34 11.59
C SER A 160 -11.66 43.11 12.15
N THR A 161 -12.98 43.12 12.02
CA THR A 161 -13.86 41.96 12.29
C THR A 161 -14.10 41.08 11.06
N GLU A 162 -13.66 41.49 9.86
CA GLU A 162 -13.80 40.72 8.62
C GLU A 162 -13.03 39.39 8.67
N GLY A 163 -13.58 38.32 8.09
CA GLY A 163 -12.89 37.03 7.99
C GLY A 163 -11.54 37.10 7.28
N LEU A 164 -10.67 36.14 7.58
CA LEU A 164 -9.42 35.94 6.84
C LEU A 164 -9.73 35.48 5.41
N ARG A 165 -8.96 35.97 4.44
CA ARG A 165 -9.04 35.56 3.03
C ARG A 165 -8.14 34.38 2.71
N THR A 166 -7.15 34.13 3.55
CA THR A 166 -6.24 32.99 3.51
C THR A 166 -6.43 32.08 4.73
N SER A 167 -5.96 30.84 4.66
CA SER A 167 -6.01 29.91 5.80
C SER A 167 -5.29 30.49 7.02
N CYS A 168 -5.92 30.43 8.19
CA CYS A 168 -5.36 30.91 9.44
C CYS A 168 -4.09 30.12 9.81
N VAL A 169 -2.98 30.83 9.98
CA VAL A 169 -1.69 30.31 10.46
C VAL A 169 -1.24 30.97 11.76
N ASP A 170 -1.81 32.11 12.12
CA ASP A 170 -1.60 32.74 13.43
C ASP A 170 -2.26 31.88 14.54
N PRO A 171 -1.49 31.25 15.44
CA PRO A 171 -2.03 30.41 16.51
C PRO A 171 -2.76 31.22 17.59
N ARG A 172 -2.66 32.56 17.57
CA ARG A 172 -3.30 33.45 18.53
C ARG A 172 -4.46 34.24 17.96
N PHE A 173 -4.83 34.02 16.70
CA PHE A 173 -5.86 34.80 16.01
C PHE A 173 -7.18 34.84 16.77
N THR A 174 -7.58 33.73 17.40
CA THR A 174 -8.83 33.61 18.18
C THR A 174 -8.76 34.20 19.58
N TYR A 175 -7.57 34.48 20.12
CA TYR A 175 -7.40 35.06 21.46
C TYR A 175 -7.43 36.59 21.45
N VAL A 176 -7.25 37.22 20.28
CA VAL A 176 -7.32 38.67 20.13
C VAL A 176 -8.77 39.12 20.06
N LYS A 177 -9.15 40.10 20.90
CA LYS A 177 -10.44 40.78 20.76
C LYS A 177 -10.44 41.57 19.45
N ARG A 178 -11.31 41.17 18.51
CA ARG A 178 -11.20 41.61 17.13
C ARG A 178 -11.71 43.03 16.88
N GLY A 179 -11.04 43.77 15.99
CA GLY A 179 -11.46 45.08 15.52
C GLY A 179 -11.27 46.24 16.51
N ILE A 180 -10.50 46.03 17.58
CA ILE A 180 -10.30 47.06 18.61
C ILE A 180 -9.37 48.19 18.16
N SER A 181 -8.43 47.96 17.22
CA SER A 181 -7.42 48.93 16.81
C SER A 181 -7.37 49.14 15.28
N PRO A 182 -8.31 49.90 14.68
CA PRO A 182 -8.32 50.20 13.24
C PRO A 182 -7.16 51.09 12.76
N TYR A 183 -6.51 51.83 13.67
CA TYR A 183 -5.42 52.77 13.37
C TYR A 183 -4.10 52.32 14.01
N VAL A 184 -2.97 52.64 13.36
CA VAL A 184 -1.62 52.27 13.81
C VAL A 184 -1.33 52.85 15.20
N GLU A 185 -1.73 54.09 15.45
CA GLU A 185 -1.50 54.83 16.69
C GLU A 185 -2.27 54.26 17.89
N TRP A 186 -3.13 53.26 17.69
CA TRP A 186 -3.92 52.60 18.74
C TRP A 186 -3.42 51.18 19.08
N LEU A 187 -2.28 50.75 18.50
CA LEU A 187 -1.77 49.40 18.66
C LEU A 187 -1.15 49.13 20.05
N GLY A 188 -0.71 50.13 20.81
CA GLY A 188 -0.18 49.93 22.16
C GLY A 188 -1.26 49.90 23.24
N ILE A 189 -1.02 49.15 24.31
CA ILE A 189 -1.85 49.18 25.52
C ILE A 189 -1.85 50.62 26.07
N GLY A 190 -3.03 51.18 26.31
CA GLY A 190 -3.23 52.55 26.76
C GLY A 190 -3.25 53.60 25.65
N GLU A 191 -2.95 53.24 24.39
CA GLU A 191 -2.96 54.21 23.28
C GLU A 191 -4.33 54.39 22.63
N ASN A 192 -5.20 53.39 22.77
CA ASN A 192 -6.58 53.47 22.29
C ASN A 192 -7.51 54.03 23.38
N PRO A 193 -8.14 55.21 23.18
CA PRO A 193 -9.02 55.79 24.19
C PRO A 193 -10.28 54.94 24.46
N ASN A 194 -10.68 54.07 23.53
CA ASN A 194 -11.85 53.20 23.69
C ASN A 194 -11.51 51.86 24.37
N TYR A 195 -10.24 51.46 24.40
CA TYR A 195 -9.78 50.19 24.95
C TYR A 195 -8.44 50.37 25.67
N PRO A 196 -8.41 51.10 26.81
CA PRO A 196 -7.16 51.48 27.47
C PRO A 196 -6.34 50.29 27.97
N ASP A 197 -6.98 49.17 28.32
CA ASP A 197 -6.29 47.97 28.83
C ASP A 197 -5.97 46.94 27.74
N GLN A 198 -6.14 47.28 26.45
CA GLN A 198 -5.93 46.35 25.33
C GLN A 198 -5.04 46.96 24.25
N GLY A 199 -4.21 46.12 23.65
CA GLY A 199 -3.26 46.52 22.62
C GLY A 199 -2.33 45.37 22.29
N TRP A 200 -1.66 45.48 21.14
CA TRP A 200 -0.63 44.57 20.65
C TRP A 200 0.57 44.47 21.59
N ALA A 201 1.06 45.60 22.10
CA ALA A 201 2.26 45.66 22.93
C ALA A 201 2.05 46.57 24.16
N ALA A 202 2.75 46.23 25.25
CA ALA A 202 2.75 47.01 26.50
C ALA A 202 3.70 48.23 26.47
N ASP A 203 4.51 48.37 25.41
CA ASP A 203 5.45 49.48 25.27
C ASP A 203 4.74 50.84 25.20
N ASN A 204 5.18 51.79 26.02
CA ASN A 204 4.72 53.17 25.94
C ASN A 204 5.00 53.75 24.53
N ASN A 205 3.99 54.38 23.92
CA ASN A 205 4.07 54.98 22.58
C ASN A 205 4.32 53.96 21.44
N TYR A 206 3.92 52.69 21.60
CA TYR A 206 4.16 51.65 20.61
C TYR A 206 3.66 52.03 19.20
N GLY A 207 2.38 52.32 19.04
CA GLY A 207 1.75 52.66 17.77
C GLY A 207 2.27 53.99 17.22
N LYS A 208 2.44 55.00 18.07
CA LYS A 208 3.03 56.29 17.67
C LYS A 208 4.45 56.14 17.10
N SER A 209 5.24 55.23 17.65
CA SER A 209 6.59 54.97 17.14
C SER A 209 6.55 54.33 15.74
N ILE A 210 5.60 53.43 15.45
CA ILE A 210 5.43 52.84 14.12
C ILE A 210 5.02 53.94 13.12
N ALA A 211 4.08 54.81 13.48
CA ALA A 211 3.68 55.93 12.63
C ALA A 211 4.87 56.88 12.33
N SER A 212 5.71 57.15 13.33
CA SER A 212 6.94 57.93 13.16
C SER A 212 7.95 57.23 12.22
N MET A 213 8.15 55.91 12.38
CA MET A 213 8.99 55.11 11.48
C MET A 213 8.51 55.19 10.03
N MET A 214 7.19 55.12 9.80
CA MET A 214 6.60 55.29 8.47
C MET A 214 6.87 56.68 7.89
N GLN A 215 6.74 57.74 8.71
CA GLN A 215 6.98 59.11 8.25
C GLN A 215 8.47 59.36 7.92
N VAL A 216 9.39 58.79 8.69
CA VAL A 216 10.83 58.83 8.39
C VAL A 216 11.12 58.10 7.08
N ALA A 217 10.58 56.90 6.89
CA ALA A 217 10.77 56.14 5.66
C ALA A 217 10.22 56.85 4.42
N LYS A 218 9.10 57.59 4.56
CA LYS A 218 8.51 58.40 3.49
C LYS A 218 9.43 59.54 3.04
N ASN A 219 10.19 60.12 3.98
CA ASN A 219 11.09 61.24 3.75
C ASN A 219 12.50 60.81 3.31
N LEU A 220 12.80 59.52 3.28
CA LEU A 220 14.03 59.00 2.66
C LEU A 220 13.87 59.06 1.13
N SER A 221 14.24 60.21 0.56
CA SER A 221 14.43 60.36 -0.88
C SER A 221 15.43 59.32 -1.38
N SER A 222 15.12 58.67 -2.51
CA SER A 222 16.03 57.83 -3.26
C SER A 222 17.32 58.61 -3.56
N SER A 223 18.38 58.35 -2.80
CA SER A 223 19.67 59.03 -2.97
C SER A 223 20.36 58.54 -4.24
N HIS A 224 20.04 59.20 -5.36
CA HIS A 224 20.99 59.78 -6.31
C HIS A 224 20.33 61.05 -6.87
N GLU A 225 20.73 62.21 -6.35
CA GLU A 225 21.06 63.44 -7.09
C GLU A 225 21.17 64.61 -6.10
N ASN A 226 22.37 65.19 -6.02
CA ASN A 226 22.58 66.52 -5.48
C ASN A 226 22.41 67.53 -6.62
N ASN A 227 21.74 68.64 -6.30
CA ASN A 227 21.56 69.84 -7.09
C ASN A 227 22.77 70.23 -7.96
N ILE A 228 22.54 70.32 -9.26
CA ILE A 228 23.02 71.44 -10.09
C ILE A 228 21.75 72.10 -10.63
N ASP A 229 21.60 73.39 -10.33
CA ASP A 229 20.55 74.24 -10.89
C ASP A 229 20.58 74.20 -12.43
N THR A 230 19.39 74.35 -13.03
CA THR A 230 19.09 74.60 -14.46
C THR A 230 18.75 73.38 -15.34
N VAL A 231 17.48 73.38 -15.80
CA VAL A 231 16.89 72.62 -16.92
C VAL A 231 16.79 71.09 -16.73
N GLN A 232 15.62 70.62 -16.27
CA GLN A 232 15.24 69.20 -16.28
C GLN A 232 15.32 68.61 -17.71
N PRO A 233 16.21 67.63 -17.98
CA PRO A 233 16.25 66.96 -19.26
C PRO A 233 15.03 66.03 -19.38
N ASN A 234 14.34 66.10 -20.51
CA ASN A 234 13.19 65.25 -20.80
C ASN A 234 13.68 63.85 -21.19
N TYR A 235 14.20 63.07 -20.23
CA TYR A 235 14.70 61.72 -20.45
C TYR A 235 13.56 60.81 -20.93
N LYS A 236 13.74 60.17 -22.09
CA LYS A 236 12.72 59.30 -22.70
C LYS A 236 13.35 58.04 -23.26
N ALA A 237 12.82 56.88 -22.86
CA ALA A 237 13.14 55.63 -23.54
C ALA A 237 12.40 55.52 -24.87
N LYS A 238 13.08 55.01 -25.89
CA LYS A 238 12.49 54.72 -27.20
C LYS A 238 12.44 53.22 -27.43
N ILE A 239 11.24 52.66 -27.51
CA ILE A 239 11.01 51.27 -27.94
C ILE A 239 11.04 51.17 -29.47
N GLN A 240 11.86 50.27 -29.99
CA GLN A 240 11.92 49.96 -31.42
C GLN A 240 10.88 48.90 -31.79
N THR A 241 10.87 47.78 -31.07
CA THR A 241 10.02 46.62 -31.37
C THR A 241 10.01 45.63 -30.21
N TYR A 242 9.33 44.50 -30.39
CA TYR A 242 9.48 43.32 -29.53
C TYR A 242 9.28 42.04 -30.35
N ASP A 243 9.90 40.95 -29.92
CA ASP A 243 9.68 39.62 -30.49
C ASP A 243 8.86 38.74 -29.54
N ILE A 244 8.18 37.74 -30.09
CA ILE A 244 7.58 36.65 -29.32
C ILE A 244 8.28 35.35 -29.70
N MET A 245 8.63 34.53 -28.72
CA MET A 245 9.35 33.27 -28.90
C MET A 245 8.62 32.11 -28.22
N GLU A 246 8.66 30.92 -28.83
CA GLU A 246 8.32 29.64 -28.21
C GLU A 246 9.63 28.90 -27.91
N GLY A 247 10.04 28.85 -26.64
CA GLY A 247 11.39 28.44 -26.27
C GLY A 247 12.44 29.35 -26.92
N ASN A 248 13.27 28.79 -27.83
CA ASN A 248 14.30 29.53 -28.57
C ASN A 248 13.86 29.94 -30.00
N LYS A 249 12.64 29.62 -30.42
CA LYS A 249 12.14 29.88 -31.79
C LYS A 249 11.36 31.19 -31.85
N TYR A 250 11.75 32.09 -32.76
CA TYR A 250 11.04 33.36 -33.02
C TYR A 250 9.74 33.12 -33.82
N ILE A 251 8.64 33.73 -33.37
CA ILE A 251 7.34 33.70 -34.04
C ILE A 251 7.21 34.91 -34.95
N THR A 252 7.30 34.68 -36.26
CA THR A 252 7.29 35.74 -37.28
C THR A 252 5.96 35.85 -38.04
N ASP A 253 5.15 34.79 -38.06
CA ASP A 253 3.87 34.70 -38.78
C ASP A 253 2.67 35.27 -38.00
N LYS A 254 2.93 35.80 -36.79
CA LYS A 254 1.94 36.34 -35.85
C LYS A 254 0.85 35.32 -35.44
N LYS A 255 1.10 34.02 -35.56
CA LYS A 255 0.19 32.96 -35.09
C LYS A 255 0.72 32.34 -33.80
N LEU A 256 -0.16 32.18 -32.83
CA LEU A 256 0.10 31.58 -31.52
C LEU A 256 -0.92 30.49 -31.24
N GLU A 257 -0.71 29.66 -30.22
CA GLU A 257 -1.62 28.59 -29.84
C GLU A 257 -2.06 28.73 -28.38
N VAL A 258 -3.31 28.37 -28.11
CA VAL A 258 -3.87 28.33 -26.75
C VAL A 258 -3.04 27.39 -25.85
N ASN A 259 -2.85 27.79 -24.60
CA ASN A 259 -2.14 27.07 -23.53
C ASN A 259 -0.64 26.82 -23.75
N LYS A 260 -0.04 27.37 -24.80
CA LYS A 260 1.42 27.37 -24.98
C LYS A 260 2.08 28.55 -24.27
N LEU A 261 3.27 28.32 -23.71
CA LEU A 261 4.07 29.35 -23.05
C LEU A 261 4.93 30.09 -24.08
N TYR A 262 4.78 31.41 -24.15
CA TYR A 262 5.55 32.28 -25.02
C TYR A 262 6.37 33.29 -24.21
N THR A 263 7.55 33.64 -24.72
CA THR A 263 8.41 34.68 -24.16
C THR A 263 8.38 35.91 -25.05
N ILE A 264 7.93 37.03 -24.51
CA ILE A 264 7.93 38.35 -25.16
C ILE A 264 9.25 39.04 -24.81
N LYS A 265 9.98 39.53 -25.82
CA LYS A 265 11.29 40.19 -25.66
C LYS A 265 11.25 41.60 -26.25
N GLY A 266 11.22 42.63 -25.41
CA GLY A 266 11.24 44.04 -25.84
C GLY A 266 12.62 44.49 -26.33
N TYR A 267 12.68 45.41 -27.30
CA TYR A 267 13.90 46.08 -27.76
C TYR A 267 13.67 47.57 -27.67
N ALA A 268 14.32 48.19 -26.69
CA ALA A 268 14.27 49.62 -26.46
C ALA A 268 15.65 50.12 -26.04
N SER A 269 15.86 51.42 -26.22
CA SER A 269 17.09 52.11 -25.85
C SER A 269 16.78 53.34 -25.02
N SER A 270 17.61 53.59 -24.02
CA SER A 270 17.67 54.85 -23.29
C SER A 270 19.06 55.03 -22.70
N GLU A 271 19.49 56.28 -22.52
CA GLU A 271 20.81 56.60 -21.97
C GLU A 271 20.95 56.13 -20.50
N ASN A 272 19.85 56.14 -19.74
CA ASN A 272 19.85 55.74 -18.32
C ASN A 272 19.33 54.30 -18.09
N GLY A 273 19.10 53.55 -19.17
CA GLY A 273 18.47 52.24 -19.15
C GLY A 273 16.94 52.29 -19.19
N VAL A 274 16.33 51.13 -19.43
CA VAL A 274 14.90 51.02 -19.80
C VAL A 274 14.14 50.15 -18.81
N LEU A 275 12.94 50.58 -18.43
CA LEU A 275 11.94 49.75 -17.77
C LEU A 275 10.88 49.28 -18.77
N TYR A 276 10.55 47.99 -18.76
CA TYR A 276 9.56 47.37 -19.63
C TYR A 276 8.35 46.86 -18.84
N GLU A 277 7.15 47.19 -19.32
CA GLU A 277 5.86 46.69 -18.85
C GLU A 277 5.12 46.00 -20.01
N PHE A 278 4.45 44.87 -19.74
CA PHE A 278 3.86 44.00 -20.76
C PHE A 278 2.36 43.78 -20.51
N TRP A 279 1.57 43.86 -21.58
CA TRP A 279 0.12 43.66 -21.53
C TRP A 279 -0.38 42.81 -22.70
N ALA A 280 -1.49 42.10 -22.48
CA ALA A 280 -2.26 41.43 -23.51
C ALA A 280 -3.72 41.91 -23.48
N LYS A 281 -4.35 42.05 -24.65
CA LYS A 281 -5.78 42.31 -24.79
C LYS A 281 -6.40 41.22 -25.65
N ASP A 282 -7.34 40.45 -25.10
CA ASP A 282 -8.28 39.67 -25.92
C ASP A 282 -9.21 40.67 -26.62
N VAL A 283 -9.15 40.74 -27.96
CA VAL A 283 -9.92 41.69 -28.76
C VAL A 283 -11.43 41.48 -28.58
N SER A 284 -11.87 40.23 -28.39
CA SER A 284 -13.28 39.91 -28.19
C SER A 284 -13.80 40.33 -26.81
N ALA A 285 -12.96 40.25 -25.77
CA ALA A 285 -13.33 40.66 -24.41
C ALA A 285 -13.15 42.17 -24.20
N GLY A 286 -12.29 42.83 -24.99
CA GLY A 286 -12.07 44.27 -24.91
C GLY A 286 -11.24 44.74 -23.71
N VAL A 287 -10.82 43.84 -22.81
CA VAL A 287 -10.12 44.16 -21.57
C VAL A 287 -8.61 43.90 -21.69
N TRP A 288 -7.79 44.85 -21.22
CA TRP A 288 -6.35 44.68 -21.09
C TRP A 288 -6.01 43.90 -19.80
N THR A 289 -5.24 42.83 -19.94
CA THR A 289 -4.64 42.07 -18.84
C THR A 289 -3.15 42.39 -18.75
N LYS A 290 -2.70 42.79 -17.57
CA LYS A 290 -1.27 43.03 -17.32
C LYS A 290 -0.54 41.69 -17.22
N ILE A 291 0.48 41.51 -18.05
CA ILE A 291 1.36 40.33 -18.02
C ILE A 291 2.45 40.54 -16.97
N ARG A 292 3.05 41.75 -16.95
CA ARG A 292 4.12 42.09 -16.01
C ARG A 292 4.27 43.60 -15.85
N ASP A 293 4.43 44.07 -14.60
CA ASP A 293 4.79 45.46 -14.26
C ASP A 293 6.18 45.86 -14.76
N TYR A 294 6.45 47.18 -14.79
CA TYR A 294 7.74 47.77 -15.16
C TYR A 294 8.92 47.12 -14.41
N LYS A 295 9.88 46.57 -15.17
CA LYS A 295 11.19 46.11 -14.69
C LYS A 295 12.26 46.32 -15.75
N GLU A 296 13.53 46.33 -15.34
CA GLU A 296 14.68 46.45 -16.25
C GLU A 296 14.82 45.25 -17.18
N ASP A 297 14.35 44.08 -16.74
CA ASP A 297 14.30 42.90 -17.58
C ASP A 297 13.42 43.18 -18.81
N ARG A 298 13.94 42.84 -19.99
CA ARG A 298 13.25 42.99 -21.28
C ARG A 298 12.36 41.81 -21.65
N TYR A 299 12.24 40.79 -20.79
CA TYR A 299 11.47 39.58 -21.03
C TYR A 299 10.16 39.50 -20.23
N ALA A 300 9.13 38.88 -20.79
CA ALA A 300 7.93 38.48 -20.06
C ALA A 300 7.36 37.17 -20.61
N ASN A 301 6.99 36.25 -19.73
CA ASN A 301 6.35 34.99 -20.11
C ASN A 301 4.83 35.14 -20.10
N TRP A 302 4.17 34.66 -21.16
CA TRP A 302 2.73 34.77 -21.34
C TRP A 302 2.14 33.50 -21.95
N THR A 303 0.97 33.08 -21.46
CA THR A 303 0.22 31.92 -21.97
C THR A 303 -1.20 32.37 -22.32
N PRO A 304 -1.57 32.42 -23.62
CA PRO A 304 -2.95 32.70 -24.00
C PRO A 304 -3.84 31.50 -23.62
N ASN A 305 -5.00 31.75 -23.02
CA ASN A 305 -5.90 30.71 -22.52
C ASN A 305 -7.18 30.54 -23.37
N LYS A 306 -7.33 31.32 -24.45
CA LYS A 306 -8.50 31.31 -25.33
C LYS A 306 -8.05 31.61 -26.77
N SER A 307 -8.71 31.01 -27.75
CA SER A 307 -8.46 31.30 -29.16
C SER A 307 -9.12 32.62 -29.56
N GLY A 308 -8.52 33.31 -30.52
CA GLY A 308 -8.99 34.61 -30.97
C GLY A 308 -7.84 35.57 -31.24
N GLN A 309 -8.20 36.81 -31.54
CA GLN A 309 -7.23 37.86 -31.83
C GLN A 309 -6.78 38.52 -30.53
N TYR A 310 -5.46 38.66 -30.36
CA TYR A 310 -4.85 39.33 -29.21
C TYR A 310 -3.99 40.49 -29.66
N ILE A 311 -4.04 41.59 -28.91
CA ILE A 311 -3.07 42.69 -29.04
C ILE A 311 -2.11 42.58 -27.87
N ILE A 312 -0.82 42.43 -28.16
CA ILE A 312 0.24 42.49 -27.16
C ILE A 312 0.83 43.90 -27.20
N LYS A 313 1.01 44.50 -26.02
CA LYS A 313 1.57 45.84 -25.85
C LYS A 313 2.79 45.77 -24.95
N VAL A 314 3.89 46.37 -25.41
CA VAL A 314 5.09 46.59 -24.61
C VAL A 314 5.24 48.09 -24.42
N ASN A 315 5.13 48.50 -23.16
CA ASN A 315 5.33 49.86 -22.71
C ASN A 315 6.78 50.00 -22.22
N VAL A 316 7.42 51.13 -22.51
CA VAL A 316 8.73 51.46 -21.98
C VAL A 316 8.78 52.85 -21.40
N LYS A 317 9.66 53.01 -20.41
CA LYS A 317 10.12 54.31 -19.97
C LYS A 317 11.59 54.26 -19.55
N ASP A 318 12.25 55.41 -19.63
CA ASP A 318 13.56 55.63 -19.04
C ASP A 318 13.42 55.43 -17.53
N LYS A 319 14.44 54.87 -16.89
CA LYS A 319 14.44 54.65 -15.44
C LYS A 319 14.17 55.93 -14.65
N ASN A 320 14.60 57.06 -15.19
CA ASN A 320 14.51 58.39 -14.57
C ASN A 320 13.36 59.22 -15.16
N SER A 321 12.53 58.66 -16.06
CA SER A 321 11.35 59.36 -16.57
C SER A 321 10.27 59.47 -15.50
N ASN A 322 9.77 60.70 -15.32
CA ASN A 322 8.62 61.04 -14.48
C ASN A 322 7.28 60.84 -15.20
N LEU A 323 7.29 60.40 -16.46
CA LEU A 323 6.08 60.05 -17.20
C LEU A 323 5.62 58.63 -16.84
N GLU A 324 4.31 58.38 -16.93
CA GLU A 324 3.75 57.04 -16.79
C GLU A 324 4.20 56.09 -17.94
N LEU A 325 4.59 56.68 -19.07
CA LEU A 325 4.98 56.02 -20.31
C LEU A 325 5.79 56.96 -21.20
N ASP A 326 6.95 56.51 -21.71
CA ASP A 326 7.71 57.27 -22.71
C ASP A 326 7.46 56.80 -24.14
N GLY A 327 7.24 55.49 -24.31
CA GLY A 327 6.99 54.88 -25.60
C GLY A 327 6.27 53.54 -25.49
N LYS A 328 5.55 53.17 -26.54
CA LYS A 328 4.86 51.88 -26.62
C LYS A 328 4.93 51.29 -28.03
N VAL A 329 4.93 49.97 -28.12
CA VAL A 329 4.70 49.23 -29.37
C VAL A 329 3.62 48.18 -29.13
N GLU A 330 2.70 48.07 -30.08
CA GLU A 330 1.60 47.10 -30.08
C GLU A 330 1.66 46.25 -31.35
N LYS A 331 1.55 44.92 -31.23
CA LYS A 331 1.36 44.01 -32.37
C LYS A 331 0.17 43.09 -32.11
N THR A 332 -0.54 42.78 -33.19
CA THR A 332 -1.68 41.87 -33.18
C THR A 332 -1.23 40.45 -33.54
N PHE A 333 -1.74 39.46 -32.82
CA PHE A 333 -1.52 38.03 -33.03
C PHE A 333 -2.86 37.29 -33.14
N ILE A 334 -2.88 36.21 -33.91
CA ILE A 334 -4.03 35.29 -33.96
C ILE A 334 -3.66 34.06 -33.12
N VAL A 335 -4.35 33.86 -32.01
CA VAL A 335 -4.26 32.65 -31.20
C VAL A 335 -5.23 31.62 -31.78
N ILE A 336 -4.72 30.57 -32.38
CA ILE A 336 -5.52 29.43 -32.87
C ILE A 336 -5.72 28.42 -31.74
N ALA A 337 -6.80 27.65 -31.81
CA ALA A 337 -6.95 26.47 -30.96
C ALA A 337 -5.76 25.56 -31.20
N GLY A 338 -4.92 25.36 -30.18
CA GLY A 338 -3.76 24.49 -30.29
C GLY A 338 -4.20 23.06 -30.54
N ASN A 339 -3.55 22.38 -31.49
CA ASN A 339 -3.64 20.93 -31.60
C ASN A 339 -2.76 20.33 -30.49
N THR A 340 -3.17 20.46 -29.22
CA THR A 340 -2.51 19.73 -28.13
C THR A 340 -2.95 18.27 -28.24
N LYS A 341 -2.16 17.45 -28.94
CA LYS A 341 -2.33 16.00 -28.90
C LYS A 341 -2.11 15.57 -27.43
N PRO A 342 -3.09 14.91 -26.79
CA PRO A 342 -2.90 14.45 -25.42
C PRO A 342 -1.71 13.48 -25.38
N GLY A 343 -0.73 13.77 -24.51
CA GLY A 343 0.36 12.86 -24.19
C GLY A 343 -0.10 11.75 -23.26
N LYS A 344 0.82 10.86 -22.87
CA LYS A 344 0.58 9.89 -21.80
C LYS A 344 1.72 9.94 -20.78
N ALA A 345 1.39 10.16 -19.51
CA ALA A 345 2.37 10.05 -18.44
C ALA A 345 2.64 8.57 -18.09
N LYS A 346 3.91 8.24 -17.86
CA LYS A 346 4.36 6.93 -17.38
C LYS A 346 5.02 7.09 -16.01
N ILE A 347 4.46 6.43 -15.00
CA ILE A 347 5.07 6.34 -13.66
C ILE A 347 6.01 5.13 -13.61
N GLN A 348 7.22 5.34 -13.12
CA GLN A 348 8.20 4.28 -12.91
C GLN A 348 8.02 3.64 -11.52
N THR A 349 7.98 4.48 -10.47
CA THR A 349 7.93 4.04 -9.07
C THR A 349 7.57 5.23 -8.17
N TYR A 350 7.51 4.98 -6.87
CA TYR A 350 7.53 6.02 -5.85
C TYR A 350 8.32 5.54 -4.62
N ASP A 351 8.87 6.46 -3.86
CA ASP A 351 9.51 6.17 -2.58
C ASP A 351 8.67 6.69 -1.42
N ILE A 352 8.87 6.13 -0.24
CA ILE A 352 8.36 6.68 1.02
C ILE A 352 9.55 7.04 1.90
N MET A 353 9.51 8.23 2.49
CA MET A 353 10.56 8.76 3.34
C MET A 353 10.03 9.17 4.70
N GLU A 354 10.83 8.98 5.74
CA GLU A 354 10.65 9.59 7.06
C GLU A 354 11.71 10.69 7.21
N GLY A 355 11.29 11.96 7.14
CA GLY A 355 12.23 13.07 6.99
C GLY A 355 13.08 12.89 5.73
N ASN A 356 14.39 12.69 5.90
CA ASN A 356 15.34 12.46 4.80
C ASN A 356 15.69 10.97 4.58
N LYS A 357 15.12 10.05 5.36
CA LYS A 357 15.45 8.62 5.31
C LYS A 357 14.45 7.85 4.44
N TYR A 358 14.94 7.09 3.47
CA TYR A 358 14.12 6.20 2.63
C TYR A 358 13.68 4.95 3.39
N ILE A 359 12.40 4.60 3.28
CA ILE A 359 11.80 3.39 3.85
C ILE A 359 11.82 2.29 2.78
N THR A 360 12.73 1.34 2.92
CA THR A 360 12.94 0.24 1.96
C THR A 360 12.36 -1.09 2.43
N ASP A 361 12.17 -1.28 3.74
CA ASP A 361 11.66 -2.50 4.36
C ASP A 361 10.13 -2.59 4.36
N LYS A 362 9.45 -1.60 3.77
CA LYS A 362 7.99 -1.46 3.68
C LYS A 362 7.28 -1.40 5.05
N LYS A 363 7.98 -0.94 6.10
CA LYS A 363 7.43 -0.81 7.45
C LYS A 363 7.26 0.65 7.83
N LEU A 364 6.11 0.97 8.39
CA LEU A 364 5.72 2.31 8.83
C LEU A 364 5.17 2.23 10.25
N GLU A 365 5.07 3.36 10.95
CA GLU A 365 4.54 3.45 12.31
C GLU A 365 3.31 4.35 12.33
N VAL A 366 2.35 4.00 13.19
CA VAL A 366 1.15 4.82 13.43
C VAL A 366 1.55 6.20 13.98
N ASN A 367 0.85 7.23 13.52
CA ASN A 367 1.00 8.64 13.90
C ASN A 367 2.36 9.26 13.55
N LYS A 368 3.15 8.62 12.68
CA LYS A 368 4.40 9.16 12.15
C LYS A 368 4.18 9.77 10.77
N LEU A 369 4.79 10.92 10.51
CA LEU A 369 4.67 11.63 9.22
C LEU A 369 5.62 11.03 8.19
N TYR A 370 5.08 10.64 7.05
CA TYR A 370 5.83 10.13 5.91
C TYR A 370 5.63 10.97 4.66
N THR A 371 6.66 11.07 3.82
CA THR A 371 6.60 11.73 2.51
C THR A 371 6.63 10.68 1.40
N ILE A 372 5.58 10.60 0.61
CA ILE A 372 5.49 9.76 -0.59
C ILE A 372 5.97 10.59 -1.78
N LYS A 373 6.93 10.10 -2.56
CA LYS A 373 7.55 10.82 -3.69
C LYS A 373 7.49 10.00 -4.96
N GLY A 374 6.69 10.44 -5.92
CA GLY A 374 6.51 9.79 -7.23
C GLY A 374 7.63 10.11 -8.22
N TYR A 375 7.91 9.16 -9.11
CA TYR A 375 8.82 9.32 -10.24
C TYR A 375 8.10 8.91 -11.50
N ALA A 376 7.82 9.90 -12.36
CA ALA A 376 7.12 9.71 -13.61
C ALA A 376 7.64 10.69 -14.67
N SER A 377 7.36 10.38 -15.93
CA SER A 377 7.74 11.17 -17.10
C SER A 377 6.56 11.37 -18.03
N SER A 378 6.46 12.55 -18.65
CA SER A 378 5.54 12.84 -19.76
C SER A 378 6.09 13.97 -20.62
N GLU A 379 5.70 14.01 -21.89
CA GLU A 379 6.10 15.04 -22.86
C GLU A 379 5.60 16.43 -22.45
N ASN A 380 4.40 16.53 -21.87
CA ASN A 380 3.79 17.82 -21.48
C ASN A 380 3.87 18.12 -19.97
N GLY A 381 4.62 17.31 -19.21
CA GLY A 381 4.65 17.35 -17.75
C GLY A 381 3.61 16.45 -17.09
N VAL A 382 3.86 16.12 -15.82
CA VAL A 382 3.09 15.10 -15.07
C VAL A 382 2.28 15.74 -13.95
N LEU A 383 1.04 15.29 -13.78
CA LEU A 383 0.23 15.48 -12.58
C LEU A 383 0.20 14.19 -11.77
N TYR A 384 0.38 14.30 -10.44
CA TYR A 384 0.39 13.20 -9.50
C TYR A 384 -0.79 13.28 -8.53
N GLU A 385 -1.42 12.14 -8.26
CA GLU A 385 -2.48 11.97 -7.27
C GLU A 385 -2.12 10.78 -6.36
N PHE A 386 -2.39 10.90 -5.06
CA PHE A 386 -1.91 9.96 -4.03
C PHE A 386 -3.06 9.43 -3.19
N TRP A 387 -3.05 8.12 -2.93
CA TRP A 387 -4.08 7.44 -2.13
C TRP A 387 -3.47 6.42 -1.18
N ALA A 388 -4.16 6.14 -0.08
CA ALA A 388 -3.89 5.01 0.80
C ALA A 388 -5.17 4.22 1.07
N LYS A 389 -5.06 2.91 1.27
CA LYS A 389 -6.18 2.05 1.67
C LYS A 389 -5.71 1.10 2.77
N ASN A 390 -6.40 1.11 3.91
CA ASN A 390 -6.25 0.06 4.91
C ASN A 390 -7.02 -1.17 4.42
N GLU A 391 -6.35 -2.31 4.26
CA GLU A 391 -6.98 -3.52 3.69
C GLU A 391 -8.13 -4.06 4.55
N SER A 392 -8.07 -3.87 5.87
CA SER A 392 -9.15 -4.31 6.78
C SER A 392 -10.42 -3.46 6.67
N GLU A 393 -10.29 -2.19 6.25
CA GLU A 393 -11.42 -1.25 6.13
C GLU A 393 -11.96 -1.17 4.70
N GLY A 394 -11.17 -1.60 3.71
CA GLY A 394 -11.58 -1.69 2.31
C GLY A 394 -11.62 -0.37 1.54
N ASN A 395 -11.72 0.77 2.23
CA ASN A 395 -11.92 2.09 1.63
C ASN A 395 -10.60 2.79 1.24
N TRP A 396 -10.60 3.47 0.09
CA TRP A 396 -9.51 4.34 -0.34
C TRP A 396 -9.66 5.74 0.28
N ILE A 397 -8.58 6.24 0.85
CA ILE A 397 -8.44 7.60 1.38
C ILE A 397 -7.54 8.39 0.44
N LYS A 398 -8.03 9.52 -0.07
CA LYS A 398 -7.24 10.43 -0.90
C LYS A 398 -6.27 11.20 0.00
N ILE A 399 -4.98 11.11 -0.31
CA ILE A 399 -3.91 11.84 0.38
C ILE A 399 -3.73 13.21 -0.28
N LYS A 400 -3.77 13.25 -1.62
CA LYS A 400 -3.57 14.49 -2.40
C LYS A 400 -4.19 14.36 -3.79
N ASP A 401 -4.93 15.37 -4.21
CA ASP A 401 -5.46 15.53 -5.57
C ASP A 401 -4.35 15.78 -6.61
N TYR A 402 -4.70 15.60 -7.90
CA TYR A 402 -3.79 15.84 -9.03
C TYR A 402 -3.08 17.20 -8.96
N SER A 403 -1.76 17.18 -8.92
CA SER A 403 -0.93 18.38 -8.95
C SER A 403 0.43 18.10 -9.59
N SER A 404 1.14 19.14 -10.02
CA SER A 404 2.51 19.01 -10.56
C SER A 404 3.56 18.70 -9.48
N ASP A 405 3.20 18.77 -8.20
CA ASP A 405 4.09 18.41 -7.11
C ASP A 405 4.04 16.90 -6.86
N ARG A 406 5.19 16.26 -7.11
CA ARG A 406 5.41 14.81 -7.02
C ARG A 406 5.48 14.27 -5.59
N CYS A 407 5.34 15.12 -4.57
CA CYS A 407 5.39 14.72 -3.17
C CYS A 407 4.01 14.81 -2.50
N ALA A 408 3.72 13.91 -1.57
CA ALA A 408 2.56 14.00 -0.68
C ALA A 408 2.94 13.55 0.73
N ASN A 409 2.48 14.29 1.74
CA ASN A 409 2.70 13.95 3.14
C ASN A 409 1.51 13.13 3.65
N TRP A 410 1.80 12.04 4.37
CA TRP A 410 0.80 11.13 4.89
C TRP A 410 1.16 10.62 6.28
N THR A 411 0.18 10.59 7.18
CA THR A 411 0.32 10.07 8.54
C THR A 411 -0.71 8.96 8.74
N PRO A 412 -0.32 7.67 8.77
CA PRO A 412 -1.25 6.59 9.06
C PRO A 412 -1.71 6.66 10.52
N ASN A 413 -3.00 6.52 10.78
CA ASN A 413 -3.59 6.66 12.11
C ASN A 413 -4.00 5.33 12.77
N LYS A 414 -3.93 4.22 12.03
CA LYS A 414 -4.22 2.85 12.52
C LYS A 414 -3.16 1.88 12.04
N SER A 415 -2.85 0.88 12.87
CA SER A 415 -1.98 -0.22 12.48
C SER A 415 -2.70 -1.16 11.51
N GLY A 416 -1.93 -1.92 10.74
CA GLY A 416 -2.42 -2.86 9.76
C GLY A 416 -1.72 -2.71 8.40
N GLN A 417 -2.22 -3.47 7.43
CA GLN A 417 -1.67 -3.51 6.09
C GLN A 417 -2.31 -2.41 5.23
N TYR A 418 -1.47 -1.57 4.61
CA TYR A 418 -1.90 -0.47 3.76
C TYR A 418 -1.38 -0.66 2.34
N ILE A 419 -2.25 -0.39 1.36
CA ILE A 419 -1.86 -0.23 -0.03
C ILE A 419 -1.79 1.28 -0.30
N ILE A 420 -0.63 1.76 -0.74
CA ILE A 420 -0.46 3.13 -1.20
C ILE A 420 -0.44 3.10 -2.73
N LYS A 421 -1.16 4.05 -3.34
CA LYS A 421 -1.29 4.17 -4.79
C LYS A 421 -0.90 5.57 -5.22
N VAL A 422 -0.06 5.65 -6.24
CA VAL A 422 0.29 6.91 -6.92
C VAL A 422 -0.21 6.81 -8.35
N ASN A 423 -1.20 7.63 -8.68
CA ASN A 423 -1.70 7.78 -10.03
C ASN A 423 -0.96 8.96 -10.70
N VAL A 424 -0.75 8.85 -12.02
CA VAL A 424 -0.20 9.93 -12.82
C VAL A 424 -1.01 10.14 -14.08
N LYS A 425 -1.00 11.37 -14.57
CA LYS A 425 -1.46 11.70 -15.92
C LYS A 425 -0.65 12.83 -16.52
N ASP A 426 -0.61 12.86 -17.84
CA ASP A 426 -0.10 13.97 -18.61
C ASP A 426 -0.96 15.19 -18.32
N LYS A 427 -0.33 16.36 -18.22
CA LYS A 427 -1.02 17.62 -17.92
C LYS A 427 -2.18 17.93 -18.87
N ASN A 428 -2.11 17.41 -20.11
CA ASN A 428 -3.12 17.59 -21.15
C ASN A 428 -3.98 16.33 -21.36
N SER A 429 -3.84 15.28 -20.55
CA SER A 429 -4.66 14.08 -20.67
C SER A 429 -6.09 14.32 -20.18
N ASN A 430 -7.06 13.89 -21.00
CA ASN A 430 -8.49 13.87 -20.65
C ASN A 430 -8.91 12.56 -19.95
N LEU A 431 -7.98 11.62 -19.75
CA LEU A 431 -8.24 10.40 -19.00
C LEU A 431 -8.24 10.68 -17.49
N GLU A 432 -8.92 9.83 -16.74
CA GLU A 432 -8.86 9.89 -15.27
C GLU A 432 -7.43 9.70 -14.78
N LEU A 433 -6.68 8.76 -15.38
CA LEU A 433 -5.25 8.54 -15.18
C LEU A 433 -4.61 7.93 -16.44
N ASP A 434 -3.31 8.16 -16.63
CA ASP A 434 -2.52 7.51 -17.69
C ASP A 434 -1.69 6.32 -17.17
N GLY A 435 -1.31 6.35 -15.90
CA GLY A 435 -0.55 5.29 -15.25
C GLY A 435 -0.71 5.28 -13.73
N LYS A 436 -0.42 4.14 -13.11
CA LYS A 436 -0.43 3.99 -11.65
C LYS A 436 0.62 3.00 -11.16
N VAL A 437 1.10 3.19 -9.93
CA VAL A 437 1.91 2.22 -9.19
C VAL A 437 1.32 2.06 -7.79
N GLU A 438 1.23 0.82 -7.32
CA GLU A 438 0.74 0.44 -5.99
C GLU A 438 1.82 -0.34 -5.24
N LYS A 439 2.06 -0.02 -3.97
CA LYS A 439 2.91 -0.83 -3.07
C LYS A 439 2.24 -1.00 -1.72
N THR A 440 2.44 -2.16 -1.13
CA THR A 440 1.92 -2.54 0.19
C THR A 440 2.94 -2.25 1.29
N PHE A 441 2.47 -1.69 2.40
CA PHE A 441 3.24 -1.37 3.60
C PHE A 441 2.54 -1.92 4.85
N MET A 442 3.31 -2.30 5.86
CA MET A 442 2.77 -2.64 7.18
C MET A 442 2.95 -1.44 8.11
N VAL A 443 1.85 -0.91 8.62
CA VAL A 443 1.86 0.12 9.67
C VAL A 443 1.75 -0.57 11.02
N ILE A 444 2.73 -0.38 11.91
CA ILE A 444 2.80 -0.99 13.24
C ILE A 444 2.57 0.04 14.35
N PRO A 445 2.10 -0.36 15.54
CA PRO A 445 2.04 0.54 16.68
C PRO A 445 3.45 1.04 17.07
N LYS A 446 3.51 2.26 17.62
CA LYS A 446 4.77 2.89 18.04
C LYS A 446 5.52 1.99 19.02
N GLY A 447 6.78 1.66 18.69
CA GLY A 447 7.67 0.88 19.55
C GLY A 447 7.60 -0.65 19.37
N GLU A 448 6.65 -1.15 18.57
CA GLU A 448 6.59 -2.58 18.24
C GLU A 448 7.47 -2.91 17.04
N LYS A 449 7.96 -4.15 16.96
CA LYS A 449 8.75 -4.65 15.82
C LYS A 449 8.06 -5.88 15.23
N PRO A 450 8.01 -6.04 13.90
CA PRO A 450 7.43 -7.24 13.29
C PRO A 450 8.14 -8.50 13.77
N GLY A 451 7.37 -9.41 14.36
CA GLY A 451 7.83 -10.71 14.79
C GLY A 451 7.70 -11.75 13.68
N LYS A 452 7.93 -13.02 14.02
CA LYS A 452 7.52 -14.16 13.21
C LYS A 452 6.65 -15.07 14.08
N ALA A 453 5.50 -15.48 13.58
CA ALA A 453 4.73 -16.52 14.26
C ALA A 453 5.32 -17.90 13.96
N LYS A 454 5.30 -18.77 14.98
CA LYS A 454 5.64 -20.18 14.84
C LYS A 454 4.44 -21.01 15.27
N ILE A 455 3.93 -21.86 14.37
CA ILE A 455 2.90 -22.84 14.74
C ILE A 455 3.58 -24.08 15.31
N GLN A 456 3.07 -24.57 16.44
CA GLN A 456 3.52 -25.83 17.02
C GLN A 456 2.72 -27.00 16.44
N THR A 457 1.39 -26.92 16.52
CA THR A 457 0.47 -27.99 16.09
C THR A 457 -0.96 -27.47 16.01
N TYR A 458 -1.89 -28.34 15.62
CA TYR A 458 -3.31 -28.17 15.85
C TYR A 458 -3.96 -29.51 16.21
N ASP A 459 -5.08 -29.45 16.91
CA ASP A 459 -5.94 -30.60 17.17
C ASP A 459 -7.23 -30.52 16.36
N ILE A 460 -7.83 -31.69 16.10
CA ILE A 460 -9.18 -31.80 15.56
C ILE A 460 -10.10 -32.28 16.67
N MET A 461 -11.27 -31.68 16.80
CA MET A 461 -12.28 -32.04 17.80
C MET A 461 -13.63 -32.32 17.13
N GLU A 462 -14.34 -33.34 17.60
CA GLU A 462 -15.76 -33.58 17.33
C GLU A 462 -16.55 -33.20 18.58
N GLY A 463 -17.27 -32.07 18.53
CA GLY A 463 -17.80 -31.46 19.74
C GLY A 463 -16.67 -31.11 20.71
N ASN A 464 -16.66 -31.76 21.88
CA ASN A 464 -15.64 -31.57 22.93
C ASN A 464 -14.58 -32.69 22.99
N LYS A 465 -14.61 -33.67 22.07
CA LYS A 465 -13.69 -34.82 22.07
C LYS A 465 -12.59 -34.65 21.02
N TYR A 466 -11.36 -34.93 21.39
CA TYR A 466 -10.22 -34.90 20.47
C TYR A 466 -10.20 -36.11 19.54
N VAL A 467 -9.97 -35.88 18.25
CA VAL A 467 -9.80 -36.91 17.23
C VAL A 467 -8.31 -37.27 17.12
N THR A 468 -7.90 -38.34 17.77
CA THR A 468 -6.49 -38.78 17.80
C THR A 468 -6.14 -39.79 16.71
N SER A 469 -7.14 -40.49 16.15
CA SER A 469 -6.96 -41.57 15.17
C SER A 469 -6.58 -41.08 13.76
N LYS A 470 -6.58 -39.76 13.51
CA LYS A 470 -6.56 -39.16 12.16
C LYS A 470 -7.69 -39.66 11.24
N LYS A 471 -8.72 -40.33 11.78
CA LYS A 471 -9.91 -40.75 11.03
C LYS A 471 -11.05 -39.75 11.28
N LEU A 472 -11.74 -39.41 10.21
CA LEU A 472 -12.93 -38.55 10.19
C LEU A 472 -14.12 -39.36 9.68
N ASP A 473 -15.33 -38.89 9.95
CA ASP A 473 -16.59 -39.47 9.50
C ASP A 473 -17.29 -38.53 8.52
N LEU A 474 -18.04 -39.11 7.58
CA LEU A 474 -18.83 -38.35 6.61
C LEU A 474 -19.89 -37.49 7.29
N ASN A 475 -20.08 -36.28 6.76
CA ASN A 475 -21.13 -35.33 7.13
C ASN A 475 -21.12 -34.90 8.61
N LYS A 476 -20.05 -35.22 9.35
CA LYS A 476 -19.83 -34.67 10.68
C LYS A 476 -19.17 -33.30 10.63
N LYS A 477 -19.38 -32.53 11.70
CA LYS A 477 -18.77 -31.21 11.88
C LYS A 477 -17.61 -31.33 12.87
N TYR A 478 -16.45 -30.86 12.44
CA TYR A 478 -15.22 -30.87 13.22
C TYR A 478 -14.74 -29.46 13.47
N THR A 479 -14.02 -29.28 14.57
CA THR A 479 -13.36 -28.04 14.97
C THR A 479 -11.85 -28.23 14.97
N ILE A 480 -11.13 -27.39 14.24
CA ILE A 480 -9.68 -27.28 14.30
C ILE A 480 -9.34 -26.30 15.42
N LYS A 481 -8.41 -26.67 16.30
CA LYS A 481 -7.86 -25.79 17.34
C LYS A 481 -6.34 -25.72 17.21
N ALA A 482 -5.85 -24.56 16.79
CA ALA A 482 -4.43 -24.35 16.52
C ALA A 482 -3.67 -23.77 17.73
N TYR A 483 -2.38 -24.09 17.81
CA TYR A 483 -1.46 -23.60 18.84
C TYR A 483 -0.23 -23.02 18.16
N ALA A 484 -0.04 -21.72 18.34
CA ALA A 484 1.07 -20.96 17.80
C ALA A 484 1.49 -19.85 18.77
N SER A 485 2.69 -19.33 18.58
CA SER A 485 3.22 -18.21 19.37
C SER A 485 3.85 -17.14 18.48
N SER A 486 3.77 -15.88 18.90
CA SER A 486 4.50 -14.73 18.36
C SER A 486 4.60 -13.65 19.45
N SER A 487 5.51 -12.70 19.30
CA SER A 487 5.67 -11.57 20.22
C SER A 487 4.50 -10.59 20.19
N ASN A 488 3.79 -10.49 19.07
CA ASN A 488 2.78 -9.44 18.81
C ASN A 488 1.36 -10.01 18.65
N GLY A 489 1.18 -11.31 18.87
CA GLY A 489 -0.05 -12.04 18.59
C GLY A 489 -0.05 -12.73 17.22
N VAL A 490 -0.85 -13.79 17.13
CA VAL A 490 -0.88 -14.68 15.96
C VAL A 490 -2.18 -14.50 15.18
N LEU A 491 -2.06 -14.41 13.86
CA LEU A 491 -3.18 -14.58 12.93
C LEU A 491 -3.15 -15.99 12.34
N TYR A 492 -4.31 -16.65 12.30
CA TYR A 492 -4.50 -18.01 11.80
C TYR A 492 -5.39 -18.04 10.56
N GLU A 493 -4.97 -18.77 9.53
CA GLU A 493 -5.72 -19.07 8.30
C GLU A 493 -5.80 -20.59 8.12
N PHE A 494 -6.96 -21.09 7.70
CA PHE A 494 -7.26 -22.52 7.68
C PHE A 494 -7.65 -22.98 6.28
N TRP A 495 -7.08 -24.09 5.85
CA TRP A 495 -7.31 -24.69 4.54
C TRP A 495 -7.55 -26.19 4.65
N ILE A 496 -8.32 -26.71 3.71
CA ILE A 496 -8.56 -28.13 3.53
C ILE A 496 -8.42 -28.53 2.07
N LYS A 497 -7.84 -29.68 1.80
CA LYS A 497 -7.72 -30.27 0.47
C LYS A 497 -8.37 -31.64 0.47
N ASP A 498 -9.39 -31.82 -0.36
CA ASP A 498 -9.87 -33.15 -0.75
C ASP A 498 -8.88 -33.72 -1.79
N VAL A 499 -8.16 -34.78 -1.44
CA VAL A 499 -7.09 -35.34 -2.27
C VAL A 499 -7.61 -35.80 -3.63
N ARG A 500 -8.86 -36.28 -3.72
CA ARG A 500 -9.47 -36.69 -5.00
C ARG A 500 -9.74 -35.51 -5.92
N LYS A 501 -10.18 -34.37 -5.37
CA LYS A 501 -10.45 -33.15 -6.16
C LYS A 501 -9.19 -32.36 -6.47
N GLY A 502 -8.12 -32.54 -5.69
CA GLY A 502 -6.81 -31.94 -5.93
C GLY A 502 -6.69 -30.45 -5.58
N ASN A 503 -7.77 -29.75 -5.27
CA ASN A 503 -7.78 -28.31 -5.00
C ASN A 503 -7.85 -27.98 -3.50
N TRP A 504 -7.11 -26.95 -3.09
CA TRP A 504 -7.21 -26.37 -1.75
C TRP A 504 -8.44 -25.48 -1.64
N VAL A 505 -9.21 -25.65 -0.57
CA VAL A 505 -10.35 -24.82 -0.20
C VAL A 505 -10.00 -24.08 1.08
N LYS A 506 -10.14 -22.75 1.06
CA LYS A 506 -9.96 -21.93 2.24
C LYS A 506 -11.20 -22.07 3.13
N ILE A 507 -11.00 -22.53 4.36
CA ILE A 507 -12.05 -22.61 5.38
C ILE A 507 -12.24 -21.26 6.03
N ARG A 508 -11.14 -20.55 6.31
CA ARG A 508 -11.18 -19.25 6.98
C ARG A 508 -9.92 -18.43 6.70
N ASP A 509 -10.12 -17.15 6.41
CA ASP A 509 -9.06 -16.14 6.32
C ASP A 509 -8.39 -15.85 7.67
N TYR A 510 -7.23 -15.19 7.61
CA TYR A 510 -6.45 -14.76 8.76
C TYR A 510 -7.28 -13.99 9.80
N LYS A 511 -7.36 -14.53 11.02
CA LYS A 511 -7.92 -13.86 12.21
C LYS A 511 -7.15 -14.28 13.47
N GLU A 512 -7.28 -13.51 14.55
CA GLU A 512 -6.66 -13.83 15.85
C GLU A 512 -7.28 -15.07 16.52
N ASP A 513 -8.52 -15.42 16.17
CA ASP A 513 -9.13 -16.67 16.62
C ASP A 513 -8.31 -17.86 16.10
N ARG A 514 -8.08 -18.84 16.97
CA ARG A 514 -7.35 -20.09 16.67
C ARG A 514 -8.27 -21.25 16.31
N LEU A 515 -9.57 -21.00 16.21
CA LEU A 515 -10.58 -22.00 15.87
C LEU A 515 -11.07 -21.86 14.43
N ALA A 516 -11.40 -23.00 13.81
CA ALA A 516 -12.16 -23.05 12.57
C ALA A 516 -12.97 -24.35 12.50
N THR A 517 -14.15 -24.31 11.89
CA THR A 517 -14.98 -25.51 11.73
C THR A 517 -15.08 -25.95 10.29
N PHE A 518 -15.11 -27.25 10.04
CA PHE A 518 -15.27 -27.82 8.71
C PHE A 518 -16.11 -29.10 8.74
N SER A 519 -16.58 -29.51 7.57
CA SER A 519 -17.25 -30.78 7.33
C SER A 519 -16.72 -31.39 6.04
N VAL A 520 -16.84 -32.71 5.96
CA VAL A 520 -16.32 -33.53 4.86
C VAL A 520 -17.47 -34.35 4.30
N SER A 521 -17.69 -34.25 2.99
CA SER A 521 -18.86 -34.83 2.32
C SER A 521 -18.52 -36.00 1.40
N ASN A 522 -17.23 -36.21 1.09
CA ASN A 522 -16.78 -37.25 0.17
C ASN A 522 -15.91 -38.23 0.94
N GLN A 523 -16.07 -39.52 0.67
CA GLN A 523 -15.16 -40.52 1.21
C GLN A 523 -13.81 -40.30 0.54
N SER A 524 -12.81 -39.77 1.23
CA SER A 524 -11.53 -39.35 0.64
C SER A 524 -10.46 -39.24 1.71
N SER A 525 -9.22 -38.97 1.28
CA SER A 525 -8.19 -38.43 2.16
C SER A 525 -8.26 -36.91 2.14
N TYR A 526 -8.03 -36.30 3.29
CA TYR A 526 -8.05 -34.85 3.47
C TYR A 526 -6.72 -34.38 4.04
N ILE A 527 -6.18 -33.31 3.47
CA ILE A 527 -5.04 -32.59 4.05
C ILE A 527 -5.58 -31.31 4.66
N ILE A 528 -5.35 -31.11 5.95
CA ILE A 528 -5.72 -29.87 6.64
C ILE A 528 -4.44 -29.10 6.92
N LYS A 529 -4.42 -27.84 6.49
CA LYS A 529 -3.31 -26.91 6.67
C LYS A 529 -3.74 -25.73 7.52
N VAL A 530 -2.91 -25.40 8.50
CA VAL A 530 -3.05 -24.17 9.28
C VAL A 530 -1.83 -23.30 9.01
N ASN A 531 -2.07 -22.15 8.40
CA ASN A 531 -1.05 -21.12 8.22
C ASN A 531 -1.13 -20.14 9.38
N VAL A 532 0.03 -19.69 9.86
CA VAL A 532 0.12 -18.63 10.86
C VAL A 532 1.06 -17.52 10.41
N LYS A 533 0.78 -16.32 10.89
CA LYS A 533 1.70 -15.18 10.79
C LYS A 533 1.58 -14.29 12.01
N ASP A 534 2.67 -13.59 12.32
CA ASP A 534 2.67 -12.50 13.27
C ASP A 534 1.68 -11.44 12.80
N LYS A 535 0.97 -10.80 13.74
CA LYS A 535 -0.01 -9.75 13.45
C LYS A 535 0.56 -8.64 12.54
N TYR A 536 1.86 -8.39 12.61
CA TYR A 536 2.55 -7.37 11.82
C TYR A 536 3.53 -7.95 10.79
N SER A 537 3.44 -9.24 10.44
CA SER A 537 4.27 -9.82 9.38
C SER A 537 3.83 -9.37 7.98
N LEU A 538 4.82 -9.03 7.15
CA LEU A 538 4.65 -8.77 5.72
C LEU A 538 4.63 -10.04 4.87
N ASN A 539 5.04 -11.18 5.43
CA ASN A 539 4.97 -12.44 4.71
C ASN A 539 3.51 -12.87 4.58
N SER A 540 3.17 -13.53 3.47
CA SER A 540 1.87 -14.15 3.31
C SER A 540 1.63 -15.24 4.36
N VAL A 541 2.70 -15.95 4.76
CA VAL A 541 2.74 -16.98 5.80
C VAL A 541 4.10 -16.91 6.50
N ASP A 542 4.15 -16.94 7.84
CA ASP A 542 5.42 -17.08 8.58
C ASP A 542 5.76 -18.55 8.85
N SER A 543 4.74 -19.36 9.16
CA SER A 543 4.88 -20.77 9.47
C SER A 543 3.57 -21.50 9.18
N TYR A 544 3.64 -22.79 8.91
CA TYR A 544 2.46 -23.62 8.67
C TYR A 544 2.68 -25.05 9.18
N VAL A 545 1.57 -25.76 9.42
CA VAL A 545 1.59 -27.19 9.69
C VAL A 545 0.46 -27.87 8.92
N GLU A 546 0.75 -29.05 8.38
CA GLU A 546 -0.20 -29.89 7.65
C GLU A 546 -0.35 -31.25 8.33
N LYS A 547 -1.57 -31.80 8.35
CA LYS A 547 -1.80 -33.19 8.73
C LYS A 547 -2.81 -33.83 7.79
N ASN A 548 -2.59 -35.11 7.54
CA ASN A 548 -3.44 -35.95 6.71
C ASN A 548 -4.48 -36.66 7.59
N PHE A 549 -5.70 -36.74 7.07
CA PHE A 549 -6.83 -37.43 7.67
C PHE A 549 -7.50 -38.32 6.62
N THR A 550 -8.11 -39.42 7.05
CA THR A 550 -8.88 -40.31 6.17
C THR A 550 -10.33 -40.39 6.63
N ILE A 551 -11.27 -40.55 5.69
CA ILE A 551 -12.65 -40.86 6.03
C ILE A 551 -12.80 -42.36 6.20
N GLY A 552 -12.93 -42.82 7.44
CA GLY A 552 -12.88 -44.24 7.79
C GLY A 552 -11.63 -44.94 7.23
N ASP A 553 -11.72 -46.26 7.04
CA ASP A 553 -10.85 -46.96 6.10
C ASP A 553 -11.40 -46.71 4.69
N LEU A 554 -10.58 -46.18 3.77
CA LEU A 554 -10.96 -46.02 2.37
C LEU A 554 -11.46 -47.38 1.85
N MET A 555 -12.69 -47.42 1.28
CA MET A 555 -13.23 -48.63 0.67
C MET A 555 -12.29 -49.10 -0.44
N ARG A 556 -11.48 -50.13 -0.16
CA ARG A 556 -10.46 -50.62 -1.10
C ARG A 556 -11.15 -51.24 -2.31
N THR A 557 -10.63 -50.94 -3.50
CA THR A 557 -11.12 -51.45 -4.78
C THR A 557 -10.28 -52.63 -5.25
N ILE A 558 -10.90 -53.79 -5.38
CA ILE A 558 -10.28 -55.03 -5.83
C ILE A 558 -10.84 -55.36 -7.21
N VAL A 559 -9.94 -55.52 -8.18
CA VAL A 559 -10.28 -56.04 -9.50
C VAL A 559 -10.05 -57.54 -9.52
N LEU A 560 -11.12 -58.29 -9.80
CA LEU A 560 -11.06 -59.73 -9.96
C LEU A 560 -11.17 -60.10 -11.43
N ASP A 561 -10.25 -60.95 -11.86
CA ASP A 561 -10.16 -61.42 -13.23
C ASP A 561 -10.42 -62.93 -13.28
N ALA A 562 -11.48 -63.32 -13.98
CA ALA A 562 -11.70 -64.72 -14.32
C ALA A 562 -10.92 -65.02 -15.61
N GLY A 563 -9.90 -65.87 -15.51
CA GLY A 563 -9.04 -66.26 -16.63
C GLY A 563 -9.83 -66.71 -17.86
N HIS A 564 -9.29 -66.47 -19.06
CA HIS A 564 -9.93 -66.86 -20.33
C HIS A 564 -11.34 -66.25 -20.52
N GLY A 565 -12.16 -66.82 -21.41
CA GLY A 565 -13.53 -66.39 -21.70
C GLY A 565 -13.82 -66.29 -23.21
N GLY A 566 -15.07 -66.55 -23.60
CA GLY A 566 -15.51 -66.49 -24.99
C GLY A 566 -14.87 -67.55 -25.87
N ARG A 567 -14.14 -67.12 -26.91
CA ARG A 567 -13.46 -68.04 -27.84
C ARG A 567 -12.25 -68.73 -27.22
N ASP A 568 -11.65 -68.13 -26.20
CA ASP A 568 -10.60 -68.77 -25.42
C ASP A 568 -11.25 -69.47 -24.24
N SER A 569 -11.38 -70.79 -24.31
CA SER A 569 -11.98 -71.57 -23.23
C SER A 569 -11.02 -71.86 -22.07
N GLY A 570 -9.74 -71.52 -22.24
CA GLY A 570 -8.65 -72.12 -21.47
C GLY A 570 -8.57 -73.62 -21.67
N ALA A 571 -7.95 -74.30 -20.71
CA ALA A 571 -7.81 -75.75 -20.73
C ALA A 571 -9.17 -76.48 -20.79
N LEU A 572 -9.20 -77.63 -21.44
CA LEU A 572 -10.38 -78.47 -21.59
C LEU A 572 -10.18 -79.79 -20.85
N SER A 573 -11.10 -80.10 -19.93
CA SER A 573 -11.04 -81.34 -19.18
C SER A 573 -11.39 -82.57 -20.05
N SER A 574 -11.07 -83.76 -19.55
CA SER A 574 -11.34 -85.01 -20.26
C SER A 574 -12.84 -85.28 -20.45
N GLN A 575 -13.15 -86.24 -21.33
CA GLN A 575 -14.52 -86.74 -21.50
C GLN A 575 -15.10 -87.31 -20.19
N ALA A 576 -14.27 -87.90 -19.32
CA ALA A 576 -14.72 -88.53 -18.08
C ALA A 576 -15.24 -87.54 -17.04
N THR A 577 -14.93 -86.25 -17.21
CA THR A 577 -15.42 -85.15 -16.37
C THR A 577 -16.44 -84.26 -17.09
N GLY A 578 -16.84 -84.64 -18.30
CA GLY A 578 -17.86 -83.94 -19.07
C GLY A 578 -17.33 -82.82 -19.97
N ARG A 579 -16.02 -82.79 -20.27
CA ARG A 579 -15.37 -81.77 -21.12
C ARG A 579 -15.63 -80.32 -20.63
N LEU A 580 -15.32 -80.06 -19.37
CA LEU A 580 -15.49 -78.74 -18.77
C LEU A 580 -14.37 -77.79 -19.22
N HIS A 581 -14.75 -76.54 -19.50
CA HIS A 581 -13.83 -75.47 -19.82
C HIS A 581 -13.30 -74.81 -18.55
N GLU A 582 -12.00 -74.50 -18.52
CA GLU A 582 -11.37 -73.73 -17.45
C GLU A 582 -12.13 -72.42 -17.20
N ALA A 583 -12.46 -71.69 -18.27
CA ALA A 583 -13.15 -70.40 -18.21
C ALA A 583 -14.47 -70.43 -17.41
N ASP A 584 -15.17 -71.57 -17.41
CA ASP A 584 -16.43 -71.79 -16.68
C ASP A 584 -16.18 -72.06 -15.20
N ILE A 585 -15.16 -72.88 -14.90
CA ILE A 585 -14.76 -73.25 -13.54
C ILE A 585 -14.32 -71.99 -12.79
N VAL A 586 -13.38 -71.24 -13.38
CA VAL A 586 -12.77 -70.07 -12.73
C VAL A 586 -13.75 -68.92 -12.60
N GLN A 587 -14.69 -68.76 -13.54
CA GLN A 587 -15.76 -67.75 -13.42
C GLN A 587 -16.61 -67.98 -12.16
N LYS A 588 -16.98 -69.22 -11.85
CA LYS A 588 -17.79 -69.54 -10.65
C LYS A 588 -17.02 -69.22 -9.37
N ILE A 589 -15.74 -69.57 -9.30
CA ILE A 589 -14.87 -69.27 -8.15
C ILE A 589 -14.72 -67.75 -7.98
N THR A 590 -14.44 -67.02 -9.07
CA THR A 590 -14.27 -65.57 -9.06
C THR A 590 -15.51 -64.83 -8.55
N ILE A 591 -16.73 -65.23 -8.96
CA ILE A 591 -17.96 -64.61 -8.48
C ILE A 591 -18.18 -64.89 -6.98
N LYS A 592 -17.90 -66.11 -6.52
CA LYS A 592 -18.00 -66.46 -5.09
C LYS A 592 -17.04 -65.63 -4.24
N LEU A 593 -15.78 -65.48 -4.68
CA LEU A 593 -14.79 -64.62 -4.03
C LEU A 593 -15.27 -63.16 -3.99
N GLY A 594 -15.73 -62.64 -5.12
CA GLY A 594 -16.20 -61.26 -5.20
C GLY A 594 -17.41 -60.98 -4.32
N ASN A 595 -18.33 -61.95 -4.14
CA ASN A 595 -19.44 -61.82 -3.20
C ASN A 595 -18.97 -61.75 -1.74
N LEU A 596 -17.98 -62.56 -1.35
CA LEU A 596 -17.38 -62.49 0.00
C LEU A 596 -16.72 -61.13 0.25
N LEU A 597 -15.94 -60.64 -0.72
CA LEU A 597 -15.26 -59.35 -0.63
C LEU A 597 -16.26 -58.18 -0.58
N LYS A 598 -17.30 -58.19 -1.42
CA LYS A 598 -18.38 -57.18 -1.36
C LYS A 598 -19.07 -57.17 0.01
N LYS A 599 -19.36 -58.34 0.58
CA LYS A 599 -19.98 -58.47 1.91
C LYS A 599 -19.07 -57.93 3.02
N ALA A 600 -17.75 -58.03 2.86
CA ALA A 600 -16.76 -57.47 3.79
C ALA A 600 -16.50 -55.96 3.59
N GLY A 601 -17.23 -55.31 2.68
CA GLY A 601 -17.13 -53.87 2.47
C GLY A 601 -16.03 -53.45 1.49
N TYR A 602 -15.52 -54.35 0.64
CA TYR A 602 -14.65 -53.99 -0.48
C TYR A 602 -15.48 -53.55 -1.70
N ASN A 603 -14.94 -52.59 -2.47
CA ASN A 603 -15.44 -52.34 -3.82
C ASN A 603 -14.88 -53.42 -4.74
N VAL A 604 -15.73 -54.20 -5.40
CA VAL A 604 -15.27 -55.27 -6.30
C VAL A 604 -15.71 -55.00 -7.72
N ILE A 605 -14.73 -54.94 -8.62
CA ILE A 605 -14.92 -54.80 -10.06
C ILE A 605 -14.42 -56.07 -10.73
N TYR A 606 -15.17 -56.59 -11.69
CA TYR A 606 -14.76 -57.76 -12.47
C TYR A 606 -14.23 -57.30 -13.83
N THR A 607 -13.17 -57.93 -14.34
CA THR A 607 -12.80 -57.77 -15.76
C THR A 607 -13.89 -58.34 -16.67
N ARG A 608 -14.58 -59.40 -16.21
CA ARG A 608 -15.81 -59.95 -16.75
C ARG A 608 -16.67 -60.57 -15.63
N ASP A 609 -17.95 -60.24 -15.58
CA ASP A 609 -18.92 -60.76 -14.59
C ASP A 609 -19.75 -61.94 -15.11
N LYS A 610 -19.64 -62.22 -16.41
CA LYS A 610 -20.17 -63.39 -17.11
C LYS A 610 -19.17 -63.84 -18.17
N ILE A 611 -19.35 -65.07 -18.69
CA ILE A 611 -18.55 -65.54 -19.83
C ILE A 611 -18.83 -64.61 -21.00
N ASP A 612 -17.77 -63.96 -21.47
CA ASP A 612 -17.87 -63.03 -22.58
C ASP A 612 -18.20 -63.79 -23.88
N LEU A 613 -19.06 -63.23 -24.74
CA LEU A 613 -19.27 -63.74 -26.10
C LEU A 613 -18.42 -62.96 -27.12
N TYR A 614 -17.67 -61.96 -26.66
CA TYR A 614 -16.93 -61.01 -27.48
C TYR A 614 -15.66 -61.63 -28.10
N ASN A 615 -15.38 -61.21 -29.32
CA ASN A 615 -14.29 -61.72 -30.13
C ASN A 615 -13.12 -60.74 -30.09
N TYR A 616 -12.15 -60.99 -29.21
CA TYR A 616 -10.94 -60.17 -29.15
C TYR A 616 -10.06 -60.42 -30.37
N PRO A 617 -9.45 -59.37 -30.96
CA PRO A 617 -8.62 -59.49 -32.16
C PRO A 617 -7.32 -60.27 -31.92
N SER A 618 -6.84 -60.35 -30.67
CA SER A 618 -5.70 -61.18 -30.27
C SER A 618 -5.73 -61.46 -28.75
N VAL A 619 -4.99 -62.49 -28.32
CA VAL A 619 -4.77 -62.79 -26.89
C VAL A 619 -4.09 -61.61 -26.18
N THR A 620 -3.10 -60.98 -26.82
CA THR A 620 -2.40 -59.81 -26.26
C THR A 620 -3.35 -58.66 -25.96
N GLN A 621 -4.26 -58.33 -26.89
CA GLN A 621 -5.24 -57.27 -26.68
C GLN A 621 -6.18 -57.60 -25.52
N ASN A 622 -6.62 -58.85 -25.41
CA ASN A 622 -7.47 -59.29 -24.32
C ASN A 622 -6.79 -59.12 -22.94
N LEU A 623 -5.51 -59.50 -22.82
CA LEU A 623 -4.73 -59.34 -21.59
C LEU A 623 -4.48 -57.86 -21.27
N GLU A 624 -4.29 -57.02 -22.29
CA GLU A 624 -4.16 -55.56 -22.13
C GLU A 624 -5.45 -54.92 -21.62
N ASP A 625 -6.61 -55.29 -22.17
CA ASP A 625 -7.89 -54.72 -21.76
C ASP A 625 -8.23 -55.10 -20.30
N ARG A 626 -7.95 -56.33 -19.89
CA ARG A 626 -8.10 -56.77 -18.49
C ARG A 626 -7.30 -55.91 -17.53
N ILE A 627 -6.03 -55.64 -17.85
CA ILE A 627 -5.19 -54.84 -16.96
C ILE A 627 -5.55 -53.35 -17.03
N ASN A 628 -6.06 -52.87 -18.16
CA ASN A 628 -6.56 -51.51 -18.31
C ASN A 628 -7.78 -51.22 -17.43
N VAL A 629 -8.65 -52.20 -17.18
CA VAL A 629 -9.74 -52.07 -16.18
C VAL A 629 -9.17 -51.67 -14.82
N ALA A 630 -8.12 -52.36 -14.35
CA ALA A 630 -7.52 -52.09 -13.04
C ALA A 630 -6.67 -50.82 -13.01
N ASN A 631 -5.87 -50.60 -14.05
CA ASN A 631 -4.95 -49.46 -14.12
C ASN A 631 -5.71 -48.13 -14.25
N SER A 632 -6.78 -48.07 -15.06
CA SER A 632 -7.56 -46.84 -15.28
C SER A 632 -8.24 -46.32 -14.02
N ILE A 633 -8.70 -47.23 -13.16
CA ILE A 633 -9.38 -46.90 -11.90
C ILE A 633 -8.44 -46.84 -10.69
N LYS A 634 -7.15 -47.15 -10.89
CA LYS A 634 -6.14 -47.24 -9.82
C LYS A 634 -6.58 -48.18 -8.70
N ALA A 635 -6.94 -49.41 -9.06
CA ALA A 635 -7.35 -50.44 -8.10
C ALA A 635 -6.28 -50.66 -7.01
N ASP A 636 -6.71 -51.08 -5.82
CA ASP A 636 -5.83 -51.41 -4.69
C ASP A 636 -5.24 -52.83 -4.80
N LEU A 637 -5.88 -53.71 -5.58
CA LEU A 637 -5.45 -55.08 -5.85
C LEU A 637 -6.04 -55.58 -7.17
N PHE A 638 -5.23 -56.31 -7.94
CA PHE A 638 -5.69 -57.14 -9.06
C PHE A 638 -5.44 -58.63 -8.75
N MET A 639 -6.44 -59.48 -8.97
CA MET A 639 -6.29 -60.94 -8.77
C MET A 639 -6.93 -61.69 -9.94
N SER A 640 -6.11 -62.45 -10.67
CA SER A 640 -6.55 -63.33 -11.75
C SER A 640 -6.66 -64.77 -11.25
N ILE A 641 -7.76 -65.43 -11.58
CA ILE A 641 -8.08 -66.81 -11.16
C ILE A 641 -8.06 -67.73 -12.37
N HIS A 642 -7.24 -68.77 -12.28
CA HIS A 642 -6.99 -69.77 -13.32
C HIS A 642 -7.04 -71.20 -12.74
N ALA A 643 -7.01 -72.19 -13.61
CA ALA A 643 -6.75 -73.57 -13.26
C ALA A 643 -5.81 -74.21 -14.30
N ASP A 644 -4.66 -74.65 -13.83
CA ASP A 644 -3.51 -75.10 -14.61
C ASP A 644 -3.83 -76.32 -15.50
N SER A 645 -2.94 -76.64 -16.41
CA SER A 645 -3.00 -77.84 -17.23
C SER A 645 -1.60 -78.30 -17.61
N PHE A 646 -1.38 -79.61 -17.55
CA PHE A 646 -0.10 -80.21 -17.88
C PHE A 646 -0.31 -81.54 -18.61
N ASP A 647 0.65 -81.91 -19.47
CA ASP A 647 0.61 -83.14 -20.28
C ASP A 647 0.48 -84.41 -19.42
N VAL A 648 1.07 -84.39 -18.23
CA VAL A 648 0.95 -85.47 -17.26
C VAL A 648 -0.32 -85.27 -16.43
N SER A 649 -1.35 -86.09 -16.70
CA SER A 649 -2.68 -85.99 -16.07
C SER A 649 -2.72 -86.25 -14.56
N SER A 650 -1.61 -86.72 -13.96
CA SER A 650 -1.47 -86.88 -12.50
C SER A 650 -0.99 -85.62 -11.80
N ALA A 651 -0.54 -84.60 -12.55
CA ALA A 651 -0.21 -83.28 -12.00
C ALA A 651 -1.41 -82.74 -11.22
N ASN A 652 -1.15 -82.19 -10.02
CA ASN A 652 -2.19 -81.70 -9.14
C ASN A 652 -1.66 -80.58 -8.23
N GLY A 653 -2.58 -79.88 -7.57
CA GLY A 653 -2.27 -78.88 -6.57
C GLY A 653 -2.48 -77.45 -7.07
N TYR A 654 -2.00 -76.48 -6.29
CA TYR A 654 -2.24 -75.06 -6.51
C TYR A 654 -0.93 -74.26 -6.46
N SER A 655 -0.87 -73.15 -7.17
CA SER A 655 0.25 -72.20 -7.17
C SER A 655 -0.23 -70.74 -7.22
N ALA A 656 0.66 -69.81 -6.94
CA ALA A 656 0.42 -68.38 -7.15
C ALA A 656 1.60 -67.71 -7.84
N HIS A 657 1.30 -66.93 -8.86
CA HIS A 657 2.27 -66.23 -9.69
C HIS A 657 2.20 -64.73 -9.41
N TYR A 658 3.36 -64.12 -9.21
CA TYR A 658 3.54 -62.67 -9.15
C TYR A 658 4.64 -62.28 -10.13
N SER A 659 4.98 -60.99 -10.24
CA SER A 659 6.25 -60.65 -10.90
C SER A 659 6.97 -59.51 -10.18
N SER A 660 8.28 -59.65 -9.99
CA SER A 660 9.14 -58.59 -9.41
C SER A 660 9.32 -57.44 -10.39
N TYR A 661 9.40 -57.75 -11.68
CA TYR A 661 9.58 -56.78 -12.75
C TYR A 661 8.26 -56.06 -13.11
N ARG A 662 8.26 -54.72 -12.99
CA ARG A 662 7.09 -53.87 -13.26
C ARG A 662 7.51 -52.67 -14.12
N PRO A 663 7.63 -52.84 -15.45
CA PRO A 663 8.27 -51.84 -16.33
C PRO A 663 7.62 -50.46 -16.32
N LYS A 664 6.33 -50.39 -15.97
CA LYS A 664 5.57 -49.13 -15.89
C LYS A 664 5.70 -48.41 -14.54
N LEU A 665 6.34 -49.03 -13.54
CA LEU A 665 6.51 -48.49 -12.18
C LEU A 665 7.98 -48.28 -11.81
N ASP A 666 8.83 -49.28 -12.06
CA ASP A 666 10.23 -49.27 -11.66
C ASP A 666 11.06 -50.13 -12.63
N ASN A 667 12.27 -49.65 -12.95
CA ASN A 667 13.25 -50.33 -13.79
C ASN A 667 14.68 -50.21 -13.22
N SER A 668 14.82 -49.83 -11.95
CA SER A 668 16.11 -49.47 -11.36
C SER A 668 17.02 -50.67 -11.04
N GLY A 669 16.45 -51.85 -10.78
CA GLY A 669 17.18 -53.05 -10.35
C GLY A 669 17.08 -54.24 -11.31
N ILE A 670 16.78 -54.00 -12.59
CA ILE A 670 16.48 -55.07 -13.54
C ILE A 670 17.69 -55.99 -13.83
N TYR A 671 17.41 -57.28 -13.99
CA TYR A 671 18.35 -58.27 -14.50
C TYR A 671 17.60 -59.38 -15.23
N GLU A 672 18.28 -60.16 -16.06
CA GLU A 672 17.69 -61.28 -16.79
C GLU A 672 18.36 -62.59 -16.38
N GLU A 673 17.55 -63.62 -16.18
CA GLU A 673 17.96 -64.99 -15.87
C GLU A 673 16.95 -65.94 -16.54
N ASP A 674 17.45 -66.93 -17.28
CA ASP A 674 16.63 -67.89 -18.05
C ASP A 674 15.54 -67.24 -18.93
N ASP A 675 15.89 -66.20 -19.68
CA ASP A 675 14.98 -65.40 -20.54
C ASP A 675 13.82 -64.72 -19.80
N ILE A 676 13.90 -64.62 -18.47
CA ILE A 676 12.94 -63.91 -17.62
C ILE A 676 13.61 -62.69 -17.00
N THR A 677 13.00 -61.51 -17.16
CA THR A 677 13.44 -60.28 -16.51
C THR A 677 12.94 -60.19 -15.06
N TYR A 678 13.83 -59.97 -14.12
CA TYR A 678 13.52 -59.80 -12.70
C TYR A 678 13.95 -58.40 -12.24
N ASP A 679 13.55 -58.03 -11.03
CA ASP A 679 13.99 -56.79 -10.37
C ASP A 679 14.60 -57.11 -8.99
N LYS A 680 15.87 -56.69 -8.77
CA LYS A 680 16.56 -56.84 -7.47
C LYS A 680 16.07 -55.84 -6.42
N THR A 681 15.43 -54.77 -6.85
CA THR A 681 14.85 -53.74 -5.97
C THR A 681 13.38 -53.51 -6.32
N PRO A 682 12.50 -54.52 -6.16
CA PRO A 682 11.12 -54.43 -6.60
C PRO A 682 10.37 -53.29 -5.89
N CYS A 683 9.47 -52.64 -6.62
CA CYS A 683 8.57 -51.64 -6.06
C CYS A 683 7.60 -52.23 -5.00
N ASP A 684 7.01 -51.37 -4.18
CA ASP A 684 6.08 -51.76 -3.10
C ASP A 684 4.91 -52.65 -3.60
N ALA A 685 4.39 -52.38 -4.80
CA ALA A 685 3.35 -53.19 -5.42
C ALA A 685 3.81 -54.63 -5.69
N ALA A 686 5.03 -54.81 -6.20
CA ALA A 686 5.61 -56.13 -6.46
C ALA A 686 5.91 -56.89 -5.16
N LEU A 687 6.43 -56.20 -4.13
CA LEU A 687 6.66 -56.80 -2.80
C LEU A 687 5.34 -57.29 -2.17
N LYS A 688 4.28 -56.47 -2.22
CA LYS A 688 2.94 -56.87 -1.76
C LYS A 688 2.35 -58.02 -2.55
N SER A 689 2.62 -58.09 -3.86
CA SER A 689 2.20 -59.21 -4.71
C SER A 689 2.85 -60.52 -4.25
N LYS A 690 4.16 -60.50 -3.96
CA LYS A 690 4.89 -61.64 -3.41
C LYS A 690 4.31 -62.10 -2.06
N VAL A 691 4.04 -61.14 -1.15
CA VAL A 691 3.41 -61.43 0.15
C VAL A 691 2.02 -62.05 -0.03
N LEU A 692 1.18 -61.49 -0.91
CA LEU A 692 -0.15 -62.02 -1.18
C LEU A 692 -0.09 -63.43 -1.77
N SER A 693 0.78 -63.68 -2.76
CA SER A 693 0.98 -65.02 -3.32
C SER A 693 1.33 -66.03 -2.24
N GLN A 694 2.21 -65.66 -1.29
CA GLN A 694 2.58 -66.54 -0.19
C GLN A 694 1.40 -66.80 0.76
N LEU A 695 0.61 -65.76 1.08
CA LEU A 695 -0.60 -65.91 1.89
C LEU A 695 -1.62 -66.84 1.23
N ILE A 696 -1.80 -66.74 -0.09
CA ILE A 696 -2.72 -67.58 -0.86
C ILE A 696 -2.34 -69.05 -0.75
N VAL A 697 -1.10 -69.42 -1.07
CA VAL A 697 -0.67 -70.82 -1.04
C VAL A 697 -0.68 -71.40 0.39
N ASN A 698 -0.44 -70.56 1.40
CA ASN A 698 -0.55 -70.96 2.80
C ASN A 698 -2.00 -71.22 3.22
N GLU A 699 -2.95 -70.35 2.87
CA GLU A 699 -4.37 -70.55 3.17
C GLU A 699 -4.93 -71.81 2.48
N MET A 700 -4.56 -72.00 1.21
CA MET A 700 -5.01 -73.11 0.37
C MET A 700 -4.53 -74.48 0.86
N SER A 701 -3.43 -74.54 1.63
CA SER A 701 -2.88 -75.80 2.17
C SER A 701 -3.87 -76.64 2.97
N SER A 702 -4.80 -75.98 3.64
CA SER A 702 -5.85 -76.63 4.42
C SER A 702 -6.95 -77.31 3.59
N LEU A 703 -6.99 -77.10 2.26
CA LEU A 703 -7.96 -77.74 1.37
C LEU A 703 -7.51 -79.12 0.85
N GLY A 704 -6.25 -79.49 1.13
CA GLY A 704 -5.60 -80.67 0.55
C GLY A 704 -5.24 -80.47 -0.93
N GLY A 705 -4.23 -81.22 -1.40
CA GLY A 705 -3.60 -81.01 -2.72
C GLY A 705 -2.15 -80.56 -2.57
N SER A 706 -1.35 -80.69 -3.64
CA SER A 706 0.07 -80.34 -3.59
C SER A 706 0.27 -78.82 -3.54
N ASN A 707 1.00 -78.31 -2.54
CA ASN A 707 1.41 -76.91 -2.54
C ASN A 707 2.59 -76.74 -3.50
N ARG A 708 2.34 -76.10 -4.66
CA ARG A 708 3.36 -75.87 -5.69
C ARG A 708 4.14 -74.56 -5.49
N GLY A 709 3.84 -73.83 -4.41
CA GLY A 709 4.55 -72.62 -4.02
C GLY A 709 4.19 -71.40 -4.85
N ILE A 710 5.04 -70.38 -4.74
CA ILE A 710 4.92 -69.12 -5.47
C ILE A 710 6.00 -69.03 -6.55
N SER A 711 5.67 -68.42 -7.67
CA SER A 711 6.65 -68.19 -8.75
C SER A 711 6.66 -66.74 -9.19
N ASP A 712 7.86 -66.20 -9.37
CA ASP A 712 8.08 -64.90 -9.99
C ASP A 712 8.06 -65.07 -11.52
N HIS A 713 6.87 -64.97 -12.10
CA HIS A 713 6.64 -65.17 -13.53
C HIS A 713 6.10 -63.88 -14.14
N ASN A 714 6.74 -63.44 -15.22
CA ASN A 714 6.42 -62.23 -15.99
C ASN A 714 5.14 -62.34 -16.85
N LEU A 715 4.11 -63.01 -16.33
CA LEU A 715 2.80 -63.10 -16.94
C LEU A 715 2.27 -61.69 -17.22
N TYR A 716 1.62 -61.50 -18.37
CA TYR A 716 1.27 -60.16 -18.84
C TYR A 716 0.47 -59.36 -17.81
N VAL A 717 -0.54 -59.98 -17.20
CA VAL A 717 -1.46 -59.34 -16.24
C VAL A 717 -0.82 -59.06 -14.88
N THR A 718 0.19 -59.83 -14.47
CA THR A 718 0.95 -59.50 -13.26
C THR A 718 1.93 -58.37 -13.58
N LYS A 719 2.79 -58.54 -14.60
CA LYS A 719 3.84 -57.60 -15.03
C LYS A 719 3.36 -56.17 -15.32
N ASN A 720 2.19 -56.02 -15.95
CA ASN A 720 1.71 -54.70 -16.42
C ASN A 720 0.76 -53.98 -15.43
N ALA A 721 0.57 -54.54 -14.23
CA ALA A 721 -0.26 -53.94 -13.19
C ALA A 721 0.44 -52.75 -12.51
N LEU A 722 -0.31 -51.69 -12.20
CA LEU A 722 0.18 -50.53 -11.43
C LEU A 722 -0.09 -50.63 -9.92
N MET A 723 -0.58 -51.77 -9.47
CA MET A 723 -0.95 -52.11 -8.09
C MET A 723 -0.49 -53.54 -7.76
N PRO A 724 -0.60 -54.02 -6.51
CA PRO A 724 -0.36 -55.43 -6.21
C PRO A 724 -1.20 -56.33 -7.12
N SER A 725 -0.58 -57.34 -7.73
CA SER A 725 -1.22 -58.21 -8.70
C SER A 725 -0.73 -59.64 -8.60
N VAL A 726 -1.66 -60.59 -8.60
CA VAL A 726 -1.38 -62.03 -8.53
C VAL A 726 -2.24 -62.79 -9.54
N LEU A 727 -1.70 -63.90 -10.05
CA LEU A 727 -2.46 -64.92 -10.77
C LEU A 727 -2.43 -66.20 -9.96
N VAL A 728 -3.59 -66.83 -9.75
CA VAL A 728 -3.73 -68.02 -8.90
C VAL A 728 -4.15 -69.20 -9.74
N GLU A 729 -3.37 -70.27 -9.69
CA GLU A 729 -3.77 -71.57 -10.22
C GLU A 729 -4.44 -72.38 -9.12
N THR A 730 -5.73 -72.63 -9.28
CA THR A 730 -6.57 -73.22 -8.21
C THR A 730 -6.56 -74.75 -8.17
N GLY A 731 -6.02 -75.39 -9.20
CA GLY A 731 -6.00 -76.85 -9.44
C GLY A 731 -5.69 -77.13 -10.91
N PHE A 732 -5.62 -78.40 -11.32
CA PHE A 732 -5.33 -78.80 -12.69
C PHE A 732 -6.57 -79.30 -13.45
N VAL A 733 -6.88 -78.67 -14.59
CA VAL A 733 -7.96 -79.07 -15.51
C VAL A 733 -7.64 -80.38 -16.24
N SER A 734 -6.35 -80.71 -16.42
CA SER A 734 -5.92 -81.99 -17.00
C SER A 734 -6.04 -83.18 -16.04
N ASN A 735 -6.36 -82.94 -14.76
CA ASN A 735 -6.52 -83.98 -13.74
C ASN A 735 -7.99 -84.20 -13.37
N ASP A 736 -8.54 -85.35 -13.78
CA ASP A 736 -9.96 -85.67 -13.57
C ASP A 736 -10.40 -85.65 -12.10
N ALA A 737 -9.51 -85.98 -11.16
CA ALA A 737 -9.83 -85.95 -9.74
C ALA A 737 -9.93 -84.51 -9.22
N GLU A 738 -9.10 -83.60 -9.72
CA GLU A 738 -9.17 -82.19 -9.38
C GLU A 738 -10.34 -81.50 -10.06
N VAL A 739 -10.62 -81.78 -11.34
CA VAL A 739 -11.79 -81.23 -12.04
C VAL A 739 -13.09 -81.56 -11.33
N ARG A 740 -13.25 -82.79 -10.82
CA ARG A 740 -14.43 -83.17 -10.02
C ARG A 740 -14.58 -82.33 -8.75
N LYS A 741 -13.46 -81.97 -8.09
CA LYS A 741 -13.46 -81.06 -6.95
C LYS A 741 -13.75 -79.63 -7.40
N LEU A 742 -13.03 -79.12 -8.38
CA LEU A 742 -13.16 -77.76 -8.91
C LEU A 742 -14.57 -77.47 -9.45
N ASN A 743 -15.29 -78.48 -9.95
CA ASN A 743 -16.68 -78.34 -10.38
C ASN A 743 -17.70 -78.43 -9.21
N SER A 744 -17.28 -78.81 -8.00
CA SER A 744 -18.15 -78.88 -6.82
C SER A 744 -18.36 -77.50 -6.20
N ASP A 745 -19.62 -77.12 -5.96
CA ASP A 745 -19.98 -75.85 -5.33
C ASP A 745 -19.31 -75.68 -3.95
N SER A 746 -19.27 -76.76 -3.16
CA SER A 746 -18.64 -76.75 -1.83
C SER A 746 -17.15 -76.43 -1.91
N TYR A 747 -16.42 -77.03 -2.84
CA TYR A 747 -14.98 -76.80 -2.97
C TYR A 747 -14.70 -75.40 -3.54
N GLN A 748 -15.50 -74.93 -4.49
CA GLN A 748 -15.42 -73.55 -4.99
C GLN A 748 -15.63 -72.51 -3.88
N ASN A 749 -16.60 -72.73 -2.97
CA ASN A 749 -16.81 -71.86 -1.81
C ASN A 749 -15.61 -71.90 -0.84
N GLN A 750 -15.00 -73.06 -0.64
CA GLN A 750 -13.79 -73.21 0.18
C GLN A 750 -12.61 -72.45 -0.42
N ILE A 751 -12.35 -72.58 -1.72
CA ILE A 751 -11.31 -71.82 -2.44
C ILE A 751 -11.56 -70.33 -2.29
N ALA A 752 -12.77 -69.86 -2.61
CA ALA A 752 -13.15 -68.45 -2.48
C ALA A 752 -12.92 -67.92 -1.06
N GLN A 753 -13.22 -68.71 -0.03
CA GLN A 753 -12.97 -68.35 1.36
C GLN A 753 -11.46 -68.24 1.68
N LYS A 754 -10.62 -69.12 1.15
CA LYS A 754 -9.16 -69.05 1.34
C LYS A 754 -8.54 -67.84 0.66
N LEU A 755 -8.98 -67.54 -0.57
CA LEU A 755 -8.56 -66.32 -1.27
C LEU A 755 -9.00 -65.06 -0.53
N TYR A 756 -10.25 -65.02 -0.04
CA TYR A 756 -10.75 -63.94 0.80
C TYR A 756 -9.91 -63.73 2.07
N ASN A 757 -9.54 -64.80 2.77
CA ASN A 757 -8.71 -64.74 3.97
C ASN A 757 -7.33 -64.13 3.65
N ALA A 758 -6.69 -64.55 2.56
CA ALA A 758 -5.40 -64.04 2.13
C ALA A 758 -5.46 -62.54 1.80
N VAL A 759 -6.49 -62.10 1.06
CA VAL A 759 -6.72 -60.68 0.75
C VAL A 759 -6.93 -59.86 2.02
N THR A 760 -7.76 -60.35 2.95
CA THR A 760 -8.02 -59.66 4.22
C THR A 760 -6.75 -59.53 5.06
N LYS A 761 -5.91 -60.57 5.10
CA LYS A 761 -4.60 -60.55 5.78
C LYS A 761 -3.66 -59.53 5.16
N LEU A 762 -3.50 -59.52 3.83
CA LEU A 762 -2.66 -58.52 3.13
C LEU A 762 -3.03 -57.09 3.53
N PHE A 763 -4.32 -56.85 3.65
CA PHE A 763 -4.90 -55.54 3.88
C PHE A 763 -4.96 -55.12 5.37
N ASN A 764 -4.65 -56.04 6.28
CA ASN A 764 -4.52 -55.79 7.72
C ASN A 764 -3.06 -55.76 8.20
N ILE A 765 -2.11 -56.07 7.32
CA ILE A 765 -0.67 -55.86 7.47
C ILE A 765 -0.34 -54.44 7.04
#